data_AF-A0AAD2FCS5-F1
#
_entry.id   AF-A0AAD2FCS5-F1
#
_cell.length_a   1.000
_cell.length_b   1.000
_cell.length_c   1.000
_cell.angle_alpha   90.00
_cell.angle_beta   90.00
_cell.angle_gamma   90.00
#
_symmetry.space_group_name_H-M   'P 1'
#
loop_
_entity.id
_entity.type
_entity.pdbx_description
1 polymer ?
#
loop_
_entity_poly.entity_id
_entity_poly.type
_entity_poly.pdbx_seq_one_letter_code
_entity_poly.pdbx_strand_id
1 'polypeptide(L)'
;MVFKRAPGLFSLVILGPGCLWQNHGAYAKNMNQGGRYKIANSETFDTEYADDREYFDVYSKPIKTLYSQVHWISHRNIKLPQEIVERFEGGKLMAVTGYEVDQVRITDSGEEIPVPITWAYNHHYGANLVNSRKMQMVMKPTTPDAAKLGLAHGASHHLVGEFKEGMQPDDDDDTEIPQIQFFSEANGGEFRMSYHSYPKGYAQTIESPNEFVVTPMQIDTWNRNMKNHTYLPGPLPSSSRIPHDAGYNGLLECPCSDRIPFEWGMTYAIDEGSCHGSQKTKCKEVIQNATECFTAVEYVIKGVHYDTQTIDDESLPSGCTGTLNGEGIVQAVWNKATVQSQMGHTDLETNQPHLVGVSLGLVNMTVAMDPTSEAATSVQLKLTGPADKWFGVGFGSKTMCVHMEGDECPGGGPYAIIISGDQVEERKLDHHGAGIVLDSSITVHSNQVDGDTRTVTLSRPLKGPTANYYTFDSSSPSIPLIMANGCSLKFAQHCGHGPNEVNLLPVDTPKKLCQSGIQGTIDGLQFDNDRCAPFPNSDLLDQSNPTCDVQTYKGGLSCCRNGKSLLDKAQEIPWQDQPLEYRLKFRFYFEEYKKSSDISESPSHQQLIRLYWQTEAHAGEYDIVQCREGTPSSECIQTITSRWTVRDMTRDCPIHDASWCTGKGSTDSSKTDGVKLIYAGPHCHAPHCLSMELYNADTGQLLCHMEPIHGSGEGLYDEHGYLAIPPCLWGDTSEGLDEPQLLSLDTTLMSIKRNNSTLPHTGEMASWQMRGILVRKEEEKEDDREEDLVVVSRTSLRRTGPVTVNEEEGLH
;
A
#
# COMPACT_ATOMS: atom_id res chain seq x y z
N MET A 1 -73.26 41.77 28.81
CA MET A 1 -73.32 42.12 30.24
C MET A 1 -72.23 41.34 30.96
N VAL A 2 -71.35 42.12 31.62
CA VAL A 2 -70.39 41.79 32.67
C VAL A 2 -70.76 40.55 33.50
N PHE A 3 -69.77 39.72 33.86
CA PHE A 3 -69.36 39.37 35.24
C PHE A 3 -68.27 38.27 35.17
N LYS A 4 -67.00 38.66 35.30
CA LYS A 4 -66.14 38.67 36.51
C LYS A 4 -65.28 37.41 36.66
N ARG A 5 -63.97 37.61 36.49
CA ARG A 5 -62.85 36.73 36.86
C ARG A 5 -62.39 37.02 38.29
N ALA A 6 -61.68 36.01 38.82
CA ALA A 6 -60.60 35.99 39.84
C ALA A 6 -60.98 35.46 41.24
N PRO A 7 -60.03 34.87 42.03
CA PRO A 7 -58.76 34.18 41.69
C PRO A 7 -58.43 32.93 42.56
N GLY A 8 -57.31 32.24 42.22
CA GLY A 8 -56.55 31.31 43.09
C GLY A 8 -56.48 29.89 42.52
N LEU A 9 -55.37 29.14 42.48
CA LEU A 9 -54.03 29.29 43.06
C LEU A 9 -53.04 28.47 42.21
N PHE A 10 -51.77 28.83 42.27
CA PHE A 10 -50.62 28.26 41.57
C PHE A 10 -50.38 26.76 41.80
N SER A 11 -50.01 26.05 40.73
CA SER A 11 -48.89 25.10 40.74
C SER A 11 -48.19 25.15 39.39
N LEU A 12 -46.98 25.69 39.39
CA LEU A 12 -46.12 25.89 38.23
C LEU A 12 -45.28 24.61 38.03
N VAL A 13 -45.60 23.81 37.01
CA VAL A 13 -44.67 22.81 36.48
C VAL A 13 -43.98 23.45 35.28
N ILE A 14 -42.68 23.68 35.42
CA ILE A 14 -41.80 24.15 34.34
C ILE A 14 -41.61 22.98 33.38
N LEU A 15 -42.28 23.02 32.22
CA LEU A 15 -41.94 22.19 31.07
C LEU A 15 -40.91 22.96 30.25
N GLY A 16 -39.65 22.48 30.27
CA GLY A 16 -38.63 22.91 29.32
C GLY A 16 -38.94 22.41 27.91
N PRO A 17 -38.41 23.05 26.85
CA PRO A 17 -38.68 22.65 25.47
C PRO A 17 -37.84 21.40 25.16
N GLY A 18 -38.38 20.22 25.45
CA GLY A 18 -37.91 18.98 24.85
C GLY A 18 -38.38 18.96 23.40
N CYS A 19 -37.43 19.05 22.47
CA CYS A 19 -37.65 18.63 21.09
C CYS A 19 -37.98 17.14 21.11
N LEU A 20 -39.28 16.83 21.12
CA LEU A 20 -39.80 15.50 20.82
C LEU A 20 -39.64 15.29 19.31
N TRP A 21 -38.54 14.66 18.91
CA TRP A 21 -38.51 13.92 17.65
C TRP A 21 -39.41 12.71 17.83
N GLN A 22 -40.62 12.82 17.29
CA GLN A 22 -41.54 11.70 17.19
C GLN A 22 -40.97 10.68 16.20
N ASN A 23 -40.40 9.61 16.74
CA ASN A 23 -40.24 8.33 16.04
C ASN A 23 -41.65 7.75 15.81
N HIS A 24 -42.31 8.18 14.74
CA HIS A 24 -43.36 7.37 14.13
C HIS A 24 -42.65 6.40 13.18
N GLY A 25 -42.85 5.10 13.38
CA GLY A 25 -42.35 4.04 12.51
C GLY A 25 -42.80 4.25 11.07
N ALA A 26 -41.96 4.95 10.30
CA ALA A 26 -41.96 4.93 8.86
C ALA A 26 -40.84 3.98 8.46
N TYR A 27 -41.18 2.92 7.76
CA TYR A 27 -40.25 2.00 7.10
C TYR A 27 -39.12 2.80 6.43
N ALA A 28 -37.88 2.30 6.52
CA ALA A 28 -36.76 2.97 5.88
C ALA A 28 -37.06 3.16 4.38
N LYS A 29 -36.66 4.29 3.81
CA LYS A 29 -36.65 4.47 2.35
C LYS A 29 -35.19 4.53 1.94
N ASN A 30 -34.88 4.06 0.74
CA ASN A 30 -33.55 4.24 0.13
C ASN A 30 -33.10 5.70 0.31
N MET A 31 -31.86 5.87 0.76
CA MET A 31 -31.24 7.19 0.90
C MET A 31 -31.16 7.89 -0.45
N ASN A 32 -30.72 7.17 -1.49
CA ASN A 32 -30.64 7.70 -2.85
C ASN A 32 -31.99 7.52 -3.57
N GLN A 33 -32.81 8.58 -3.59
CA GLN A 33 -34.20 8.53 -4.08
C GLN A 33 -34.33 8.52 -5.62
N GLY A 34 -33.24 8.32 -6.37
CA GLY A 34 -33.17 8.46 -7.83
C GLY A 34 -33.71 7.27 -8.66
N GLY A 35 -33.96 6.11 -8.04
CA GLY A 35 -34.41 4.90 -8.74
C GLY A 35 -34.27 3.64 -7.88
N ARG A 36 -34.62 2.48 -8.45
CA ARG A 36 -34.34 1.18 -7.82
C ARG A 36 -32.90 0.76 -8.09
N TYR A 37 -32.23 0.29 -7.05
CA TYR A 37 -30.96 -0.42 -7.16
C TYR A 37 -31.11 -1.67 -8.04
N LYS A 38 -30.00 -2.12 -8.63
CA LYS A 38 -29.95 -3.35 -9.42
C LYS A 38 -28.78 -4.22 -8.98
N ILE A 39 -28.91 -5.51 -9.24
CA ILE A 39 -27.82 -6.49 -9.18
C ILE A 39 -27.71 -7.17 -10.55
N ALA A 40 -26.52 -7.63 -10.90
CA ALA A 40 -26.19 -8.02 -12.27
C ALA A 40 -26.70 -9.42 -12.65
N ASN A 41 -26.96 -10.28 -11.66
CA ASN A 41 -27.33 -11.68 -11.88
C ASN A 41 -28.76 -12.03 -11.40
N SER A 42 -29.61 -11.04 -11.08
CA SER A 42 -31.03 -11.28 -10.79
C SER A 42 -31.88 -10.05 -11.07
N GLU A 43 -33.06 -10.28 -11.64
CA GLU A 43 -34.11 -9.27 -11.85
C GLU A 43 -35.23 -9.38 -10.80
N THR A 44 -35.23 -10.43 -9.97
CA THR A 44 -36.30 -10.74 -9.01
C THR A 44 -35.90 -10.52 -7.56
N PHE A 45 -34.61 -10.39 -7.28
CA PHE A 45 -34.13 -10.07 -5.94
C PHE A 45 -34.59 -8.67 -5.51
N ASP A 46 -35.01 -8.55 -4.24
CA ASP A 46 -35.44 -7.27 -3.69
C ASP A 46 -34.23 -6.40 -3.35
N THR A 47 -34.05 -5.34 -4.12
CA THR A 47 -32.97 -4.36 -3.97
C THR A 47 -33.41 -3.11 -3.24
N GLU A 48 -34.63 -3.07 -2.72
CA GLU A 48 -35.08 -1.98 -1.84
C GLU A 48 -34.49 -2.19 -0.45
N TYR A 49 -33.90 -1.14 0.10
CA TYR A 49 -33.53 -1.09 1.53
C TYR A 49 -34.75 -0.81 2.43
N ALA A 50 -35.94 -0.75 1.83
CA ALA A 50 -37.20 -0.40 2.47
C ALA A 50 -37.88 -1.58 3.17
N ASP A 51 -37.09 -2.44 3.79
CA ASP A 51 -37.57 -3.46 4.70
C ASP A 51 -37.56 -2.97 6.16
N ASP A 52 -37.96 -3.82 7.11
CA ASP A 52 -38.01 -3.51 8.54
C ASP A 52 -36.62 -3.29 9.19
N ARG A 53 -35.55 -3.16 8.38
CA ARG A 53 -34.17 -2.97 8.86
C ARG A 53 -34.01 -1.59 9.51
N GLU A 54 -33.27 -1.58 10.61
CA GLU A 54 -32.85 -0.34 11.27
C GLU A 54 -31.62 0.25 10.55
N TYR A 55 -31.47 1.57 10.61
CA TYR A 55 -30.32 2.26 10.03
C TYR A 55 -29.83 3.41 10.92
N PHE A 56 -28.59 3.83 10.68
CA PHE A 56 -28.06 5.09 11.19
C PHE A 56 -27.23 5.82 10.14
N ASP A 57 -27.26 7.15 10.19
CA ASP A 57 -26.49 8.01 9.31
C ASP A 57 -25.21 8.49 10.02
N VAL A 58 -24.09 8.50 9.30
CA VAL A 58 -22.82 9.10 9.75
C VAL A 58 -22.23 9.97 8.64
N TYR A 59 -21.63 11.09 9.03
CA TYR A 59 -21.15 12.10 8.11
C TYR A 59 -19.64 12.24 8.19
N SER A 60 -19.00 12.39 7.04
CA SER A 60 -17.62 12.85 7.00
C SER A 60 -17.50 14.28 7.56
N LYS A 61 -16.29 14.68 7.99
CA LYS A 61 -15.98 16.09 8.27
C LYS A 61 -16.24 16.96 7.02
N PRO A 62 -16.53 18.28 7.17
CA PRO A 62 -16.71 19.15 6.02
C PRO A 62 -15.54 19.07 5.05
N ILE A 63 -15.86 18.85 3.78
CA ILE A 63 -14.93 18.91 2.66
C ILE A 63 -15.12 20.29 2.03
N LYS A 64 -14.04 21.04 1.90
CA LYS A 64 -14.06 22.38 1.31
C LYS A 64 -12.99 22.48 0.24
N THR A 65 -13.41 22.67 -1.00
CA THR A 65 -12.54 22.65 -2.17
C THR A 65 -12.74 23.87 -3.07
N LEU A 66 -11.69 24.21 -3.82
CA LEU A 66 -11.77 25.06 -5.00
C LEU A 66 -11.78 24.20 -6.26
N TYR A 67 -12.24 24.76 -7.38
CA TYR A 67 -12.23 24.06 -8.67
C TYR A 67 -10.85 23.44 -8.97
N SER A 68 -10.84 22.20 -9.47
CA SER A 68 -9.69 21.34 -9.72
C SER A 68 -8.89 20.88 -8.51
N GLN A 69 -9.28 21.24 -7.29
CA GLN A 69 -8.57 20.83 -6.10
C GLN A 69 -8.92 19.39 -5.73
N VAL A 70 -7.88 18.61 -5.41
CA VAL A 70 -8.01 17.26 -4.86
C VAL A 70 -8.09 17.35 -3.33
N HIS A 71 -9.10 16.70 -2.74
CA HIS A 71 -9.19 16.48 -1.31
C HIS A 71 -8.97 14.99 -1.03
N TRP A 72 -7.80 14.63 -0.50
CA TRP A 72 -7.43 13.24 -0.25
C TRP A 72 -6.73 13.07 1.11
N ILE A 73 -7.52 13.08 2.18
CA ILE A 73 -6.99 13.04 3.54
C ILE A 73 -7.94 12.29 4.46
N SER A 74 -7.38 11.48 5.36
CA SER A 74 -8.18 10.82 6.39
C SER A 74 -8.86 11.86 7.28
N HIS A 75 -10.18 11.75 7.41
CA HIS A 75 -10.95 12.55 8.35
C HIS A 75 -10.76 12.11 9.80
N ARG A 76 -10.04 10.99 10.02
CA ARG A 76 -9.83 10.37 11.33
C ARG A 76 -11.15 10.19 12.07
N ASN A 77 -11.07 10.00 13.38
CA ASN A 77 -12.15 9.58 14.26
C ASN A 77 -13.36 10.51 14.18
N ILE A 78 -14.48 9.98 13.71
CA ILE A 78 -15.82 10.57 13.71
C ILE A 78 -16.66 9.71 14.66
N LYS A 79 -17.32 10.32 15.65
CA LYS A 79 -18.18 9.55 16.57
C LYS A 79 -19.43 9.07 15.85
N LEU A 80 -19.83 7.83 16.13
CA LEU A 80 -21.15 7.35 15.73
C LEU A 80 -22.26 8.04 16.55
N PRO A 81 -23.52 8.01 16.07
CA PRO A 81 -24.65 8.53 16.84
C PRO A 81 -24.72 7.92 18.24
N GLN A 82 -25.03 8.74 19.25
CA GLN A 82 -24.91 8.36 20.65
C GLN A 82 -25.78 7.15 21.00
N GLU A 83 -27.00 7.10 20.45
CA GLU A 83 -27.95 6.01 20.60
C GLU A 83 -27.41 4.67 20.05
N ILE A 84 -26.60 4.70 19.00
CA ILE A 84 -25.96 3.50 18.45
C ILE A 84 -24.82 3.05 19.37
N VAL A 85 -24.00 3.99 19.84
CA VAL A 85 -22.91 3.70 20.79
C VAL A 85 -23.46 3.08 22.06
N GLU A 86 -24.52 3.65 22.64
CA GLU A 86 -25.16 3.14 23.86
C GLU A 86 -25.83 1.77 23.64
N ARG A 87 -26.46 1.56 22.48
CA ARG A 87 -27.12 0.28 22.16
C ARG A 87 -26.12 -0.87 22.11
N PHE A 88 -24.97 -0.67 21.47
CA PHE A 88 -23.95 -1.71 21.26
C PHE A 88 -22.79 -1.66 22.26
N GLU A 89 -22.86 -0.86 23.31
CA GLU A 89 -21.84 -0.82 24.35
C GLU A 89 -21.74 -2.16 25.12
N GLY A 90 -20.55 -2.47 25.63
CA GLY A 90 -20.33 -3.57 26.58
C GLY A 90 -20.15 -4.94 25.93
N GLY A 91 -19.54 -5.01 24.74
CA GLY A 91 -19.24 -6.27 24.05
C GLY A 91 -20.39 -6.79 23.17
N LYS A 92 -21.44 -5.99 22.98
CA LYS A 92 -22.55 -6.34 22.08
C LYS A 92 -22.12 -6.26 20.62
N LEU A 93 -22.76 -7.08 19.79
CA LEU A 93 -22.38 -7.30 18.40
C LEU A 93 -23.43 -6.71 17.44
N MET A 94 -22.94 -5.96 16.46
CA MET A 94 -23.72 -5.40 15.36
C MET A 94 -23.49 -6.26 14.11
N ALA A 95 -24.55 -6.61 13.39
CA ALA A 95 -24.48 -7.16 12.03
C ALA A 95 -24.80 -6.06 11.03
N VAL A 96 -23.80 -5.57 10.28
CA VAL A 96 -24.03 -4.61 9.20
C VAL A 96 -24.46 -5.38 7.95
N THR A 97 -25.71 -5.20 7.56
CA THR A 97 -26.37 -5.94 6.45
C THR A 97 -26.28 -5.20 5.12
N GLY A 98 -25.85 -3.94 5.14
CA GLY A 98 -25.57 -3.15 3.96
C GLY A 98 -25.32 -1.69 4.28
N TYR A 99 -25.00 -0.90 3.26
CA TYR A 99 -24.90 0.54 3.38
C TYR A 99 -25.26 1.28 2.09
N GLU A 100 -25.54 2.56 2.22
CA GLU A 100 -25.65 3.50 1.09
C GLU A 100 -24.70 4.68 1.34
N VAL A 101 -24.23 5.30 0.25
CA VAL A 101 -23.35 6.46 0.30
C VAL A 101 -23.88 7.55 -0.63
N ASP A 102 -23.83 8.80 -0.17
CA ASP A 102 -24.10 10.00 -0.95
C ASP A 102 -23.18 11.14 -0.51
N GLN A 103 -23.25 12.27 -1.20
CA GLN A 103 -22.57 13.51 -0.89
C GLN A 103 -23.60 14.63 -0.77
N VAL A 104 -23.62 15.32 0.36
CA VAL A 104 -24.67 16.26 0.71
C VAL A 104 -24.13 17.60 1.21
N ARG A 105 -24.85 18.66 0.87
CA ARG A 105 -24.72 19.98 1.48
C ARG A 105 -25.77 20.11 2.57
N ILE A 106 -25.37 20.60 3.72
CA ILE A 106 -26.28 20.90 4.82
C ILE A 106 -26.49 22.42 4.81
N THR A 107 -27.72 22.86 4.61
CA THR A 107 -28.08 24.29 4.63
C THR A 107 -28.09 24.84 6.05
N ASP A 108 -28.13 26.17 6.20
CA ASP A 108 -28.28 26.83 7.51
C ASP A 108 -29.55 26.39 8.27
N SER A 109 -30.56 25.91 7.55
CA SER A 109 -31.81 25.39 8.12
C SER A 109 -31.71 23.93 8.59
N GLY A 110 -30.60 23.24 8.29
CA GLY A 110 -30.40 21.82 8.53
C GLY A 110 -30.90 20.91 7.41
N GLU A 111 -31.48 21.45 6.33
CA GLU A 111 -31.88 20.66 5.16
C GLU A 111 -30.64 20.07 4.44
N GLU A 112 -30.72 18.78 4.10
CA GLU A 112 -29.73 18.07 3.29
C GLU A 112 -30.07 18.14 1.81
N ILE A 113 -29.14 18.66 1.01
CA ILE A 113 -29.27 18.77 -0.44
C ILE A 113 -28.17 17.93 -1.09
N PRO A 114 -28.50 16.89 -1.88
CA PRO A 114 -27.51 16.10 -2.60
C PRO A 114 -26.64 16.95 -3.53
N VAL A 115 -25.36 16.60 -3.62
CA VAL A 115 -24.39 17.23 -4.52
C VAL A 115 -24.21 16.35 -5.75
N PRO A 116 -24.41 16.86 -6.97
CA PRO A 116 -24.15 16.10 -8.18
C PRO A 116 -22.70 15.60 -8.25
N ILE A 117 -22.48 14.40 -8.78
CA ILE A 117 -21.14 13.84 -9.02
C ILE A 117 -20.34 14.69 -10.02
N THR A 118 -21.04 15.38 -10.91
CA THR A 118 -20.45 16.35 -11.86
C THR A 118 -19.95 17.62 -11.17
N TRP A 119 -20.23 17.80 -9.88
CA TRP A 119 -19.75 18.92 -9.08
C TRP A 119 -18.59 18.53 -8.18
N ALA A 120 -18.77 17.47 -7.39
CA ALA A 120 -17.73 16.84 -6.60
C ALA A 120 -17.63 15.39 -7.07
N TYR A 121 -16.58 15.09 -7.81
CA TYR A 121 -16.31 13.74 -8.27
C TYR A 121 -15.66 12.96 -7.12
N ASN A 122 -16.30 11.88 -6.70
CA ASN A 122 -15.65 10.90 -5.83
C ASN A 122 -14.69 10.08 -6.68
N HIS A 123 -13.39 10.28 -6.51
CA HIS A 123 -12.40 9.43 -7.17
C HIS A 123 -12.35 8.08 -6.46
N HIS A 124 -12.23 8.08 -5.13
CA HIS A 124 -12.35 6.91 -4.25
C HIS A 124 -12.74 7.31 -2.81
N TYR A 125 -13.30 6.39 -2.03
CA TYR A 125 -13.27 6.48 -0.56
C TYR A 125 -12.79 5.18 0.08
N GLY A 126 -12.19 5.27 1.25
CA GLY A 126 -12.03 4.13 2.16
C GLY A 126 -12.70 4.43 3.49
N ALA A 127 -13.64 3.60 3.93
CA ALA A 127 -14.45 3.84 5.12
C ALA A 127 -14.35 2.68 6.12
N ASN A 128 -14.29 2.97 7.42
CA ASN A 128 -14.19 1.97 8.47
C ASN A 128 -15.18 2.26 9.60
N LEU A 129 -15.82 1.21 10.13
CA LEU A 129 -16.39 1.23 11.48
C LEU A 129 -15.38 0.60 12.44
N VAL A 130 -15.20 1.22 13.61
CA VAL A 130 -14.11 0.91 14.54
C VAL A 130 -14.64 0.79 15.96
N ASN A 131 -14.26 -0.28 16.66
CA ASN A 131 -14.27 -0.35 18.11
C ASN A 131 -13.04 0.39 18.66
N SER A 132 -13.17 1.72 18.80
CA SER A 132 -12.09 2.59 19.24
C SER A 132 -11.70 2.37 20.70
N ARG A 133 -12.42 1.54 21.45
CA ARG A 133 -12.04 1.17 22.82
C ARG A 133 -10.89 0.17 22.81
N LYS A 134 -10.90 -0.80 21.89
CA LYS A 134 -9.87 -1.85 21.75
C LYS A 134 -8.82 -1.50 20.69
N MET A 135 -9.24 -0.95 19.55
CA MET A 135 -8.36 -0.71 18.39
C MET A 135 -8.27 0.76 17.99
N GLN A 136 -7.30 1.08 17.15
CA GLN A 136 -7.10 2.40 16.56
C GLN A 136 -6.62 2.29 15.11
N MET A 137 -6.99 3.27 14.29
CA MET A 137 -6.44 3.41 12.93
C MET A 137 -5.21 4.30 12.96
N VAL A 138 -4.06 3.79 12.54
CA VAL A 138 -2.77 4.49 12.54
C VAL A 138 -2.14 4.53 11.16
N MET A 139 -1.38 5.59 10.87
CA MET A 139 -0.60 5.67 9.65
C MET A 139 0.72 4.92 9.84
N LYS A 140 0.99 3.90 9.03
CA LYS A 140 2.25 3.16 9.04
C LYS A 140 3.00 3.31 7.72
N PRO A 141 4.34 3.26 7.73
CA PRO A 141 5.13 3.21 6.50
C PRO A 141 4.68 2.05 5.61
N THR A 142 4.64 2.30 4.31
CA THR A 142 4.26 1.28 3.33
C THR A 142 5.37 0.24 3.20
N THR A 143 5.04 -1.02 3.51
CA THR A 143 5.94 -2.16 3.29
C THR A 143 5.93 -2.57 1.80
N PRO A 144 6.96 -3.29 1.30
CA PRO A 144 6.95 -3.81 -0.07
C PRO A 144 5.72 -4.65 -0.41
N ASP A 145 5.25 -5.47 0.54
CA ASP A 145 4.04 -6.27 0.34
C ASP A 145 2.78 -5.41 0.30
N ALA A 146 2.66 -4.41 1.19
CA ALA A 146 1.54 -3.46 1.15
C ALA A 146 1.54 -2.63 -0.15
N ALA A 147 2.72 -2.26 -0.66
CA ALA A 147 2.87 -1.56 -1.94
C ALA A 147 2.39 -2.43 -3.11
N LYS A 148 2.84 -3.69 -3.18
CA LYS A 148 2.38 -4.65 -4.21
C LYS A 148 0.88 -4.86 -4.16
N LEU A 149 0.29 -4.93 -2.97
CA LEU A 149 -1.15 -5.11 -2.82
C LEU A 149 -1.96 -3.82 -3.06
N GLY A 150 -1.31 -2.72 -3.46
CA GLY A 150 -1.97 -1.45 -3.74
C GLY A 150 -2.53 -0.75 -2.50
N LEU A 151 -2.27 -1.24 -1.29
CA LEU A 151 -2.91 -0.75 -0.05
C LEU A 151 -2.61 0.74 0.22
N ALA A 152 -1.46 1.21 -0.24
CA ALA A 152 -1.04 2.59 -0.06
C ALA A 152 -1.28 3.48 -1.28
N HIS A 153 -1.74 2.94 -2.42
CA HIS A 153 -1.97 3.72 -3.65
C HIS A 153 -0.75 4.59 -4.04
N GLY A 154 0.47 4.05 -3.88
CA GLY A 154 1.73 4.75 -4.15
C GLY A 154 2.17 5.78 -3.09
N ALA A 155 1.48 5.87 -1.95
CA ALA A 155 1.89 6.70 -0.83
C ALA A 155 2.96 6.03 0.04
N SER A 156 3.80 6.84 0.69
CA SER A 156 4.83 6.35 1.62
C SER A 156 4.27 5.77 2.92
N HIS A 157 2.99 6.05 3.22
CA HIS A 157 2.29 5.56 4.39
C HIS A 157 0.84 5.20 4.03
N HIS A 158 0.27 4.24 4.74
CA HIS A 158 -1.15 3.88 4.64
C HIS A 158 -1.77 3.67 6.02
N LEU A 159 -3.11 3.66 6.07
CA LEU A 159 -3.87 3.52 7.29
C LEU A 159 -4.05 2.03 7.63
N VAL A 160 -3.74 1.65 8.86
CA VAL A 160 -3.78 0.26 9.35
C VAL A 160 -4.48 0.24 10.72
N GLY A 161 -5.33 -0.76 10.98
CA GLY A 161 -5.87 -1.04 12.30
C GLY A 161 -4.87 -1.76 13.19
N GLU A 162 -4.73 -1.32 14.44
CA GLU A 162 -3.96 -2.02 15.45
C GLU A 162 -4.64 -1.94 16.82
N PHE A 163 -4.29 -2.87 17.72
CA PHE A 163 -4.70 -2.79 19.11
C PHE A 163 -4.04 -1.60 19.81
N LYS A 164 -4.78 -0.97 20.72
CA LYS A 164 -4.22 0.04 21.61
C LYS A 164 -3.27 -0.59 22.61
N GLU A 165 -2.28 0.17 23.07
CA GLU A 165 -1.33 -0.30 24.09
C GLU A 165 -2.07 -0.85 25.32
N GLY A 166 -1.68 -2.04 25.77
CA GLY A 166 -2.30 -2.73 26.90
C GLY A 166 -3.64 -3.42 26.58
N MET A 167 -4.17 -3.26 25.37
CA MET A 167 -5.22 -4.12 24.84
C MET A 167 -4.55 -5.26 24.07
N GLN A 168 -4.80 -6.49 24.50
CA GLN A 168 -4.39 -7.67 23.74
C GLN A 168 -5.65 -8.41 23.25
N PRO A 169 -5.56 -9.15 22.13
CA PRO A 169 -6.58 -10.13 21.83
C PRO A 169 -6.67 -11.10 23.04
N ASP A 170 -7.88 -11.40 23.48
CA ASP A 170 -8.08 -12.42 24.50
C ASP A 170 -7.59 -13.76 23.90
N ASP A 171 -6.55 -14.36 24.48
CA ASP A 171 -5.89 -15.57 23.95
C ASP A 171 -6.86 -16.78 23.86
N ASP A 172 -7.97 -16.74 24.61
CA ASP A 172 -9.06 -17.74 24.65
C ASP A 172 -10.29 -17.33 23.82
N ASP A 173 -10.29 -16.18 23.13
CA ASP A 173 -11.45 -15.73 22.37
C ASP A 173 -11.43 -16.33 20.96
N ASP A 174 -11.96 -17.56 20.86
CA ASP A 174 -12.33 -18.22 19.60
C ASP A 174 -13.35 -17.41 18.77
N THR A 175 -13.81 -16.25 19.24
CA THR A 175 -14.76 -15.45 18.50
C THR A 175 -14.04 -14.67 17.38
N GLU A 176 -14.16 -15.18 16.16
CA GLU A 176 -13.75 -14.56 14.88
C GLU A 176 -14.53 -13.25 14.57
N ILE A 177 -14.86 -12.42 15.57
CA ILE A 177 -15.62 -11.19 15.41
C ILE A 177 -14.67 -9.99 15.22
N PRO A 178 -14.77 -9.27 14.09
CA PRO A 178 -13.94 -8.12 13.82
C PRO A 178 -14.18 -6.95 14.79
N GLN A 179 -13.11 -6.21 15.08
CA GLN A 179 -13.14 -4.94 15.81
C GLN A 179 -13.13 -3.74 14.86
N ILE A 180 -12.70 -3.97 13.62
CA ILE A 180 -12.69 -3.01 12.52
C ILE A 180 -13.32 -3.68 11.30
N GLN A 181 -14.27 -2.97 10.67
CA GLN A 181 -14.84 -3.36 9.38
C GLN A 181 -14.56 -2.29 8.34
N PHE A 182 -14.14 -2.71 7.15
CA PHE A 182 -13.82 -1.83 6.03
C PHE A 182 -14.88 -1.89 4.94
N PHE A 183 -15.28 -0.73 4.42
CA PHE A 183 -16.32 -0.55 3.42
C PHE A 183 -15.71 0.20 2.22
N SER A 184 -15.71 -0.47 1.07
CA SER A 184 -15.03 0.04 -0.13
C SER A 184 -15.57 -0.54 -1.44
N GLU A 185 -16.72 -1.19 -1.42
CA GLU A 185 -17.41 -1.70 -2.60
C GLU A 185 -17.92 -0.53 -3.45
N ALA A 186 -17.73 -0.60 -4.77
CA ALA A 186 -18.04 0.44 -5.76
C ALA A 186 -17.67 1.85 -5.25
N ASN A 187 -16.47 2.01 -4.69
CA ASN A 187 -16.09 3.17 -3.90
C ASN A 187 -15.60 4.38 -4.71
N GLY A 188 -15.59 4.30 -6.04
CA GLY A 188 -15.14 5.36 -6.94
C GLY A 188 -16.27 6.25 -7.41
N GLY A 189 -16.17 6.79 -8.62
CA GLY A 189 -17.17 7.68 -9.22
C GLY A 189 -18.56 7.05 -9.31
N GLU A 190 -18.66 5.73 -9.20
CA GLU A 190 -19.83 4.89 -9.36
C GLU A 190 -20.69 4.67 -8.10
N PHE A 191 -20.26 5.19 -6.95
CA PHE A 191 -20.73 4.75 -5.64
C PHE A 191 -22.22 4.97 -5.37
N ARG A 192 -22.86 5.94 -6.02
CA ARG A 192 -24.30 6.20 -5.86
C ARG A 192 -25.08 5.24 -6.74
N MET A 193 -26.25 4.79 -6.31
CA MET A 193 -27.05 3.82 -7.07
C MET A 193 -26.39 2.45 -7.32
N SER A 194 -25.15 2.22 -6.89
CA SER A 194 -24.55 0.88 -6.75
C SER A 194 -25.06 0.24 -5.46
N TYR A 195 -25.46 -1.03 -5.53
CA TYR A 195 -26.07 -1.74 -4.41
C TYR A 195 -24.99 -2.30 -3.48
N HIS A 196 -25.07 -2.04 -2.17
CA HIS A 196 -24.08 -2.52 -1.19
C HIS A 196 -24.70 -3.32 -0.02
N SER A 197 -25.88 -3.91 -0.21
CA SER A 197 -26.47 -4.82 0.77
C SER A 197 -26.17 -6.28 0.45
N TYR A 198 -26.31 -7.12 1.47
CA TYR A 198 -26.16 -8.57 1.38
C TYR A 198 -27.50 -9.30 1.44
N PRO A 199 -27.59 -10.52 0.90
CA PRO A 199 -28.75 -11.40 1.07
C PRO A 199 -28.99 -11.74 2.55
N LYS A 200 -30.19 -12.23 2.88
CA LYS A 200 -30.54 -12.53 4.29
C LYS A 200 -29.61 -13.58 4.88
N GLY A 201 -29.28 -13.41 6.16
CA GLY A 201 -28.38 -14.31 6.89
C GLY A 201 -26.89 -14.07 6.63
N TYR A 202 -26.51 -13.02 5.91
CA TYR A 202 -25.11 -12.62 5.71
C TYR A 202 -24.87 -11.18 6.17
N ALA A 203 -23.75 -10.94 6.85
CA ALA A 203 -23.42 -9.60 7.33
C ALA A 203 -21.91 -9.39 7.56
N GLN A 204 -21.50 -8.13 7.58
CA GLN A 204 -20.24 -7.72 8.20
C GLN A 204 -20.49 -7.44 9.69
N THR A 205 -20.07 -8.36 10.56
CA THR A 205 -20.23 -8.24 12.03
C THR A 205 -19.13 -7.41 12.65
N ILE A 206 -19.45 -6.69 13.73
CA ILE A 206 -18.48 -5.89 14.48
C ILE A 206 -18.88 -5.80 15.95
N GLU A 207 -17.89 -5.89 16.85
CA GLU A 207 -18.11 -5.70 18.28
C GLU A 207 -18.12 -4.21 18.64
N SER A 208 -19.15 -3.76 19.36
CA SER A 208 -19.21 -2.46 20.04
C SER A 208 -18.68 -1.25 19.24
N PRO A 209 -19.08 -1.06 17.96
CA PRO A 209 -18.55 0.03 17.15
C PRO A 209 -18.95 1.38 17.75
N ASN A 210 -18.01 2.32 17.79
CA ASN A 210 -18.25 3.65 18.36
C ASN A 210 -17.61 4.79 17.55
N GLU A 211 -16.77 4.47 16.58
CA GLU A 211 -16.18 5.45 15.67
C GLU A 211 -16.28 5.03 14.20
N PHE A 212 -16.33 6.03 13.35
CA PHE A 212 -16.26 5.96 11.91
C PHE A 212 -14.97 6.66 11.45
N VAL A 213 -14.25 6.06 10.50
CA VAL A 213 -13.06 6.64 9.91
C VAL A 213 -13.18 6.57 8.39
N VAL A 214 -13.15 7.71 7.73
CA VAL A 214 -13.20 7.79 6.27
C VAL A 214 -12.02 8.57 5.71
N THR A 215 -11.48 8.08 4.60
CA THR A 215 -10.47 8.76 3.77
C THR A 215 -11.10 9.02 2.41
N PRO A 216 -11.80 10.15 2.23
CA PRO A 216 -12.34 10.53 0.93
C PRO A 216 -11.21 11.02 0.02
N MET A 217 -11.29 10.66 -1.25
CA MET A 217 -10.53 11.22 -2.37
C MET A 217 -11.54 11.86 -3.33
N GLN A 218 -11.65 13.19 -3.25
CA GLN A 218 -12.65 13.96 -3.98
C GLN A 218 -11.97 15.00 -4.88
N ILE A 219 -12.58 15.28 -6.02
CA ILE A 219 -12.10 16.26 -7.00
C ILE A 219 -13.22 17.24 -7.28
N ASP A 220 -12.96 18.53 -7.09
CA ASP A 220 -13.90 19.59 -7.44
C ASP A 220 -13.92 19.81 -8.96
N THR A 221 -14.97 19.31 -9.60
CA THR A 221 -15.19 19.38 -11.05
C THR A 221 -16.27 20.40 -11.42
N TRP A 222 -16.85 21.10 -10.43
CA TRP A 222 -17.97 22.00 -10.62
C TRP A 222 -17.57 23.31 -11.30
N ASN A 223 -17.89 23.46 -12.58
CA ASN A 223 -17.87 24.78 -13.20
C ASN A 223 -18.96 25.64 -12.52
N ARG A 224 -18.61 26.70 -11.78
CA ARG A 224 -19.61 27.49 -11.02
C ARG A 224 -20.63 28.24 -11.89
N ASN A 225 -20.41 28.33 -13.21
CA ASN A 225 -21.41 28.84 -14.15
C ASN A 225 -22.51 27.80 -14.46
N MET A 226 -22.30 26.55 -14.06
CA MET A 226 -23.29 25.47 -14.12
C MET A 226 -24.39 25.73 -13.08
N LYS A 227 -25.62 25.98 -13.55
CA LYS A 227 -26.76 26.30 -12.69
C LYS A 227 -27.67 25.11 -12.37
N ASN A 228 -27.58 24.03 -13.15
CA ASN A 228 -28.35 22.80 -13.03
C ASN A 228 -27.39 21.59 -13.02
N HIS A 229 -27.85 20.35 -13.19
CA HIS A 229 -26.95 19.18 -13.30
C HIS A 229 -26.42 18.94 -14.72
N THR A 230 -26.79 19.76 -15.72
CA THR A 230 -26.25 19.69 -17.07
C THR A 230 -24.75 19.94 -17.06
N TYR A 231 -23.97 19.00 -17.60
CA TYR A 231 -22.52 19.13 -17.68
C TYR A 231 -22.11 20.41 -18.44
N LEU A 232 -21.15 21.13 -17.88
CA LEU A 232 -20.55 22.34 -18.42
C LEU A 232 -19.05 22.24 -18.15
N PRO A 233 -18.20 22.13 -19.19
CA PRO A 233 -16.77 21.97 -19.00
C PRO A 233 -16.18 23.19 -18.31
N GLY A 234 -15.28 22.96 -17.36
CA GLY A 234 -14.41 24.02 -16.83
C GLY A 234 -13.01 23.96 -17.45
N PRO A 235 -12.07 24.79 -16.98
CA PRO A 235 -10.68 24.75 -17.41
C PRO A 235 -10.03 23.37 -17.18
N LEU A 236 -9.24 22.90 -18.14
CA LEU A 236 -8.42 21.69 -18.03
C LEU A 236 -6.94 22.07 -18.12
N PRO A 237 -6.01 21.31 -17.50
CA PRO A 237 -4.58 21.48 -17.74
C PRO A 237 -4.21 21.07 -19.17
N SER A 238 -3.07 21.55 -19.66
CA SER A 238 -2.51 21.17 -20.96
C SER A 238 -2.14 19.68 -21.05
N SER A 239 -1.95 19.01 -19.91
CA SER A 239 -1.74 17.57 -19.82
C SER A 239 -3.03 16.75 -19.98
N SER A 240 -4.21 17.37 -19.86
CA SER A 240 -5.46 16.66 -20.11
C SER A 240 -5.61 16.36 -21.61
N ARG A 241 -5.86 15.09 -21.92
CA ARG A 241 -6.05 14.63 -23.31
C ARG A 241 -7.52 14.64 -23.74
N ILE A 242 -8.40 15.13 -22.88
CA ILE A 242 -9.85 15.03 -23.05
C ILE A 242 -10.39 16.31 -23.71
N PRO A 243 -11.13 16.20 -24.82
CA PRO A 243 -11.82 17.34 -25.40
C PRO A 243 -12.84 17.96 -24.43
N HIS A 244 -12.99 19.28 -24.46
CA HIS A 244 -13.96 19.98 -23.60
C HIS A 244 -15.42 19.53 -23.82
N ASP A 245 -15.74 19.01 -25.00
CA ASP A 245 -17.06 18.51 -25.40
C ASP A 245 -17.23 16.99 -25.23
N ALA A 246 -16.31 16.31 -24.54
CA ALA A 246 -16.37 14.87 -24.30
C ALA A 246 -17.54 14.40 -23.40
N GLY A 247 -18.32 15.32 -22.84
CA GLY A 247 -19.48 15.02 -22.00
C GLY A 247 -19.16 14.66 -20.54
N TYR A 248 -17.89 14.74 -20.15
CA TYR A 248 -17.41 14.60 -18.77
C TYR A 248 -16.18 15.49 -18.51
N ASN A 249 -15.81 15.69 -17.25
CA ASN A 249 -14.68 16.54 -16.86
C ASN A 249 -13.38 15.73 -16.76
N GLY A 250 -12.42 15.97 -17.66
CA GLY A 250 -11.13 15.27 -17.68
C GLY A 250 -10.25 15.44 -16.43
N LEU A 251 -10.61 16.33 -15.48
CA LEU A 251 -9.95 16.39 -14.17
C LEU A 251 -10.17 15.14 -13.33
N LEU A 252 -11.25 14.38 -13.59
CA LEU A 252 -11.51 13.11 -12.90
C LEU A 252 -10.41 12.08 -13.16
N GLU A 253 -9.60 12.25 -14.21
CA GLU A 253 -8.52 11.34 -14.60
C GLU A 253 -7.20 11.63 -13.87
N CYS A 254 -7.18 12.61 -12.95
CA CYS A 254 -5.96 13.06 -12.25
C CYS A 254 -4.78 13.35 -13.20
N PRO A 255 -4.92 14.21 -14.22
CA PRO A 255 -3.84 14.52 -15.16
C PRO A 255 -2.62 15.11 -14.45
N CYS A 256 -1.42 14.66 -14.81
CA CYS A 256 -0.17 15.19 -14.25
C CYS A 256 0.12 16.58 -14.84
N SER A 257 -0.32 17.65 -14.18
CA SER A 257 0.00 19.02 -14.60
C SER A 257 1.43 19.41 -14.25
N ASP A 258 1.92 20.52 -14.80
CA ASP A 258 3.25 21.09 -14.49
C ASP A 258 3.38 21.61 -13.02
N ARG A 259 2.33 21.48 -12.21
CA ARG A 259 2.36 21.68 -10.75
C ARG A 259 2.88 20.46 -9.98
N ILE A 260 2.89 19.29 -10.60
CA ILE A 260 3.36 18.04 -10.02
C ILE A 260 4.81 17.81 -10.49
N PRO A 261 5.81 17.94 -9.61
CA PRO A 261 7.20 17.65 -9.94
C PRO A 261 7.34 16.22 -10.44
N PHE A 262 7.99 16.08 -11.59
CA PHE A 262 8.20 14.80 -12.26
C PHE A 262 9.70 14.66 -12.51
N GLU A 263 10.34 13.72 -11.84
CA GLU A 263 11.80 13.54 -11.91
C GLU A 263 12.13 12.08 -12.14
N TRP A 264 13.00 11.76 -13.08
CA TRP A 264 13.52 10.40 -13.24
C TRP A 264 14.92 10.43 -13.81
N GLY A 265 15.65 9.35 -13.59
CA GLY A 265 17.00 9.16 -14.09
C GLY A 265 17.30 7.68 -14.31
N MET A 266 18.27 7.44 -15.19
CA MET A 266 18.83 6.11 -15.39
C MET A 266 19.59 5.69 -14.14
N THR A 267 19.46 4.42 -13.77
CA THR A 267 20.29 3.79 -12.75
C THR A 267 21.35 2.90 -13.41
N TYR A 268 22.48 2.77 -12.74
CA TYR A 268 23.64 2.05 -13.26
C TYR A 268 24.16 1.03 -12.25
N ALA A 269 24.84 -0.01 -12.74
CA ALA A 269 25.48 -1.02 -11.90
C ALA A 269 26.81 -1.49 -12.52
N ILE A 270 27.64 -2.14 -11.70
CA ILE A 270 28.78 -2.93 -12.18
C ILE A 270 28.23 -4.21 -12.81
N ASP A 271 28.72 -4.53 -14.01
CA ASP A 271 28.49 -5.80 -14.68
C ASP A 271 29.40 -6.86 -14.05
N GLU A 272 28.85 -7.61 -13.10
CA GLU A 272 29.54 -8.68 -12.37
C GLU A 272 29.73 -9.96 -13.22
N GLY A 273 29.24 -9.99 -14.47
CA GLY A 273 29.49 -11.08 -15.42
C GLY A 273 29.09 -12.46 -14.90
N SER A 274 27.80 -12.80 -14.90
CA SER A 274 27.40 -14.18 -14.56
C SER A 274 27.69 -15.15 -15.72
N CYS A 275 28.84 -15.82 -15.66
CA CYS A 275 28.97 -17.18 -16.17
C CYS A 275 28.37 -18.14 -15.14
N HIS A 276 27.38 -18.92 -15.58
CA HIS A 276 26.62 -19.97 -14.86
C HIS A 276 25.45 -19.55 -13.95
N GLY A 277 24.23 -19.75 -14.48
CA GLY A 277 23.11 -20.31 -13.72
C GLY A 277 22.39 -19.39 -12.71
N SER A 278 21.27 -18.82 -13.14
CA SER A 278 20.11 -18.43 -12.29
C SER A 278 20.18 -17.21 -11.35
N GLN A 279 21.23 -16.38 -11.37
CA GLN A 279 21.14 -15.03 -10.76
C GLN A 279 20.79 -13.98 -11.82
N LYS A 280 19.67 -13.27 -11.65
CA LYS A 280 19.34 -12.08 -12.45
C LYS A 280 20.51 -11.09 -12.32
N THR A 281 21.25 -10.88 -13.40
CA THR A 281 22.23 -9.79 -13.47
C THR A 281 21.51 -8.47 -13.20
N LYS A 282 22.08 -7.58 -12.36
CA LYS A 282 21.55 -6.23 -12.13
C LYS A 282 21.55 -5.38 -13.40
N CYS A 283 22.30 -5.79 -14.43
CA CYS A 283 22.34 -5.16 -15.75
C CYS A 283 21.13 -5.54 -16.59
N LYS A 284 20.37 -4.51 -17.04
CA LYS A 284 19.27 -4.64 -18.00
C LYS A 284 19.73 -4.30 -19.43
N GLU A 285 20.49 -3.23 -19.60
CA GLU A 285 20.92 -2.74 -20.92
C GLU A 285 22.39 -2.25 -20.94
N VAL A 286 22.95 -2.13 -22.14
CA VAL A 286 24.32 -1.64 -22.36
C VAL A 286 24.31 -0.12 -22.49
N ILE A 287 25.30 0.54 -21.87
CA ILE A 287 25.53 1.99 -22.01
C ILE A 287 25.86 2.32 -23.47
N GLN A 288 25.22 3.34 -24.03
CA GLN A 288 25.21 3.56 -25.48
C GLN A 288 26.25 4.58 -25.97
N ASN A 289 26.75 5.46 -25.09
CA ASN A 289 27.67 6.53 -25.47
C ASN A 289 28.59 7.00 -24.33
N ALA A 290 29.60 7.82 -24.68
CA ALA A 290 30.60 8.32 -23.75
C ALA A 290 30.01 9.20 -22.63
N THR A 291 29.08 10.10 -22.94
CA THR A 291 28.46 10.99 -21.94
C THR A 291 27.74 10.18 -20.86
N GLU A 292 26.97 9.19 -21.30
CA GLU A 292 26.29 8.25 -20.43
C GLU A 292 27.28 7.40 -19.63
N CYS A 293 28.35 6.94 -20.26
CA CYS A 293 29.40 6.18 -19.58
C CYS A 293 30.03 6.95 -18.41
N PHE A 294 30.40 8.20 -18.64
CA PHE A 294 31.02 9.01 -17.60
C PHE A 294 30.06 9.27 -16.43
N THR A 295 28.77 9.51 -16.75
CA THR A 295 27.70 9.62 -15.76
C THR A 295 27.52 8.32 -14.97
N ALA A 296 27.54 7.17 -15.66
CA ALA A 296 27.39 5.85 -15.04
C ALA A 296 28.57 5.53 -14.10
N VAL A 297 29.80 5.86 -14.51
CA VAL A 297 31.00 5.66 -13.69
C VAL A 297 30.92 6.52 -12.42
N GLU A 298 30.54 7.80 -12.53
CA GLU A 298 30.35 8.67 -11.36
C GLU A 298 29.21 8.20 -10.44
N TYR A 299 28.15 7.66 -11.02
CA TYR A 299 27.03 7.09 -10.29
C TYR A 299 27.46 5.88 -9.45
N VAL A 300 28.18 4.93 -10.06
CA VAL A 300 28.51 3.62 -9.47
C VAL A 300 29.81 3.64 -8.65
N ILE A 301 30.86 4.25 -9.19
CA ILE A 301 32.20 4.27 -8.60
C ILE A 301 32.44 5.65 -8.00
N LYS A 302 32.39 5.72 -6.66
CA LYS A 302 32.70 6.95 -5.94
C LYS A 302 34.21 7.19 -5.98
N GLY A 303 34.58 8.42 -6.30
CA GLY A 303 35.96 8.89 -6.43
C GLY A 303 36.13 10.28 -5.84
N VAL A 304 37.38 10.64 -5.53
CA VAL A 304 37.73 12.02 -5.17
C VAL A 304 37.95 12.90 -6.41
N HIS A 305 38.25 12.27 -7.55
CA HIS A 305 38.45 12.92 -8.84
C HIS A 305 38.05 11.94 -9.96
N TYR A 306 37.62 12.49 -11.11
CA TYR A 306 37.17 11.71 -12.26
C TYR A 306 37.92 12.13 -13.52
N ASP A 307 38.72 11.22 -14.06
CA ASP A 307 39.40 11.36 -15.35
C ASP A 307 38.61 10.62 -16.43
N THR A 308 38.12 11.35 -17.43
CA THR A 308 37.28 10.78 -18.50
C THR A 308 38.08 10.62 -19.80
N GLN A 309 37.96 9.47 -20.45
CA GLN A 309 38.63 9.19 -21.73
C GLN A 309 37.70 8.47 -22.71
N THR A 310 37.81 8.83 -23.98
CA THR A 310 37.20 8.10 -25.09
C THR A 310 38.31 7.53 -25.95
N ILE A 311 38.31 6.21 -26.12
CA ILE A 311 39.33 5.48 -26.87
C ILE A 311 38.69 4.63 -27.97
N ASP A 312 39.53 4.11 -28.84
CA ASP A 312 39.19 3.15 -29.89
C ASP A 312 40.33 2.14 -29.95
N ASP A 313 40.24 1.11 -29.10
CA ASP A 313 41.29 0.12 -28.90
C ASP A 313 40.67 -1.29 -28.89
N GLU A 314 40.91 -2.05 -29.95
CA GLU A 314 40.40 -3.42 -30.11
C GLU A 314 41.01 -4.41 -29.11
N SER A 315 42.09 -4.04 -28.41
CA SER A 315 42.70 -4.87 -27.37
C SER A 315 41.99 -4.77 -26.01
N LEU A 316 41.10 -3.78 -25.84
CA LEU A 316 40.34 -3.55 -24.61
C LEU A 316 38.85 -3.84 -24.81
N PRO A 317 38.08 -4.14 -23.75
CA PRO A 317 36.64 -4.38 -23.86
C PRO A 317 35.91 -3.17 -24.43
N SER A 318 34.93 -3.41 -25.29
CA SER A 318 34.05 -2.38 -25.83
C SER A 318 33.05 -1.87 -24.79
N GLY A 319 32.66 -0.60 -24.94
CA GLY A 319 31.66 0.05 -24.08
C GLY A 319 32.29 0.79 -22.89
N CYS A 320 31.55 0.82 -21.78
CA CYS A 320 31.89 1.64 -20.62
C CYS A 320 32.65 0.88 -19.53
N THR A 321 33.81 1.38 -19.14
CA THR A 321 34.59 0.87 -18.01
C THR A 321 34.96 1.98 -17.03
N GLY A 322 35.07 1.60 -15.75
CA GLY A 322 35.52 2.47 -14.68
C GLY A 322 36.56 1.77 -13.82
N THR A 323 37.62 2.49 -13.44
CA THR A 323 38.72 1.97 -12.64
C THR A 323 38.99 2.92 -11.48
N LEU A 324 39.19 2.41 -10.26
CA LEU A 324 39.53 3.20 -9.08
C LEU A 324 40.98 2.90 -8.68
N ASN A 325 41.81 3.94 -8.56
CA ASN A 325 43.21 3.76 -8.17
C ASN A 325 43.42 3.86 -6.64
N GLY A 326 44.67 3.63 -6.20
CA GLY A 326 45.08 3.70 -4.78
C GLY A 326 44.81 5.04 -4.08
N GLU A 327 44.70 6.14 -4.82
CA GLU A 327 44.49 7.50 -4.29
C GLU A 327 43.01 7.92 -4.30
N GLY A 328 42.13 7.05 -4.80
CA GLY A 328 40.70 7.33 -4.95
C GLY A 328 40.33 8.08 -6.24
N ILE A 329 41.25 8.20 -7.20
CA ILE A 329 40.98 8.78 -8.52
C ILE A 329 40.30 7.71 -9.38
N VAL A 330 39.22 8.11 -10.04
CA VAL A 330 38.44 7.24 -10.92
C VAL A 330 38.76 7.56 -12.37
N GLN A 331 39.18 6.56 -13.13
CA GLN A 331 39.30 6.65 -14.57
C GLN A 331 38.05 6.06 -15.23
N ALA A 332 37.31 6.89 -15.96
CA ALA A 332 36.13 6.50 -16.74
C ALA A 332 36.50 6.42 -18.22
N VAL A 333 36.35 5.24 -18.83
CA VAL A 333 36.75 5.00 -20.22
C VAL A 333 35.57 4.52 -21.05
N TRP A 334 35.32 5.21 -22.16
CA TRP A 334 34.41 4.75 -23.21
C TRP A 334 35.23 4.23 -24.40
N ASN A 335 35.16 2.93 -24.67
CA ASN A 335 35.85 2.30 -25.80
C ASN A 335 34.87 2.06 -26.96
N LYS A 336 35.15 2.72 -28.10
CA LYS A 336 34.33 2.65 -29.33
C LYS A 336 34.57 1.39 -30.17
N ALA A 337 35.57 0.58 -29.84
CA ALA A 337 35.90 -0.62 -30.59
C ALA A 337 34.70 -1.57 -30.70
N THR A 338 34.50 -2.20 -31.86
CA THR A 338 33.33 -3.06 -32.15
C THR A 338 33.46 -4.50 -31.65
N VAL A 339 34.59 -4.88 -31.06
CA VAL A 339 34.86 -6.26 -30.61
C VAL A 339 34.53 -6.40 -29.11
N GLN A 340 33.60 -7.29 -28.76
CA GLN A 340 33.45 -7.80 -27.39
C GLN A 340 34.56 -8.82 -27.12
N SER A 341 35.81 -8.37 -26.93
CA SER A 341 36.76 -9.24 -26.23
C SER A 341 36.20 -9.46 -24.82
N GLN A 342 36.09 -10.72 -24.38
CA GLN A 342 35.86 -10.97 -22.96
C GLN A 342 36.96 -10.24 -22.20
N MET A 343 36.64 -9.61 -21.07
CA MET A 343 37.68 -9.20 -20.14
C MET A 343 38.57 -10.41 -19.95
N GLY A 344 39.78 -10.36 -20.51
CA GLY A 344 40.75 -11.38 -20.22
C GLY A 344 40.87 -11.37 -18.72
N HIS A 345 40.66 -12.52 -18.09
CA HIS A 345 41.34 -12.80 -16.84
C HIS A 345 42.84 -12.70 -17.18
N THR A 346 43.36 -11.48 -17.23
CA THR A 346 44.78 -11.28 -17.03
C THR A 346 44.97 -11.63 -15.57
N ASP A 347 45.26 -12.91 -15.34
CA ASP A 347 46.13 -13.33 -14.25
C ASP A 347 47.43 -12.55 -14.43
N LEU A 348 47.43 -11.29 -13.99
CA LEU A 348 48.65 -10.63 -13.60
C LEU A 348 49.11 -11.39 -12.37
N GLU A 349 49.96 -12.40 -12.61
CA GLU A 349 50.82 -13.00 -11.59
C GLU A 349 51.78 -11.93 -11.05
N THR A 350 51.24 -11.06 -10.20
CA THR A 350 51.97 -10.30 -9.19
C THR A 350 51.02 -10.18 -8.00
N ASN A 351 51.27 -10.93 -6.91
CA ASN A 351 50.69 -10.74 -5.57
C ASN A 351 49.50 -9.75 -5.45
N GLN A 352 48.26 -10.28 -5.61
CA GLN A 352 46.96 -9.89 -5.02
C GLN A 352 46.51 -8.40 -4.97
N PRO A 353 45.19 -8.14 -5.14
CA PRO A 353 44.65 -6.78 -5.22
C PRO A 353 44.55 -6.05 -3.87
N HIS A 354 45.00 -4.80 -3.85
CA HIS A 354 44.69 -3.79 -2.85
C HIS A 354 43.23 -3.33 -3.00
N LEU A 355 42.46 -3.16 -1.92
CA LEU A 355 41.08 -2.70 -1.95
C LEU A 355 40.98 -1.22 -1.58
N VAL A 356 40.24 -0.44 -2.35
CA VAL A 356 39.96 0.97 -2.06
C VAL A 356 38.47 1.25 -2.10
N GLY A 357 38.01 2.11 -1.20
CA GLY A 357 36.68 2.65 -1.24
C GLY A 357 36.67 4.14 -0.93
N VAL A 358 35.76 4.87 -1.57
CA VAL A 358 35.54 6.29 -1.32
C VAL A 358 34.08 6.47 -0.90
N SER A 359 33.88 7.29 0.12
CA SER A 359 32.56 7.73 0.57
C SER A 359 32.57 9.25 0.68
N LEU A 360 31.58 9.91 0.08
CA LEU A 360 31.43 11.36 0.10
C LEU A 360 30.21 11.73 0.94
N GLY A 361 30.24 12.87 1.62
CA GLY A 361 29.11 13.32 2.44
C GLY A 361 29.51 14.38 3.46
N LEU A 362 28.95 14.28 4.67
CA LEU A 362 29.30 15.15 5.80
C LEU A 362 30.79 15.06 6.18
N VAL A 363 31.37 13.87 5.96
CA VAL A 363 32.79 13.60 6.09
C VAL A 363 33.21 12.81 4.85
N ASN A 364 34.13 13.34 4.05
CA ASN A 364 34.67 12.57 2.93
C ASN A 364 35.71 11.59 3.47
N MET A 365 35.56 10.32 3.10
CA MET A 365 36.43 9.24 3.55
C MET A 365 36.98 8.47 2.37
N THR A 366 38.29 8.20 2.39
CA THR A 366 38.94 7.16 1.58
C THR A 366 39.43 6.07 2.52
N VAL A 367 39.13 4.81 2.19
CA VAL A 367 39.64 3.62 2.87
C VAL A 367 40.47 2.80 1.88
N ALA A 368 41.64 2.34 2.32
CA ALA A 368 42.58 1.54 1.54
C ALA A 368 43.09 0.37 2.38
N MET A 369 43.04 -0.85 1.84
CA MET A 369 43.42 -2.10 2.52
C MET A 369 44.35 -2.95 1.66
N ASP A 370 45.47 -3.41 2.24
CA ASP A 370 46.41 -4.34 1.61
C ASP A 370 46.36 -5.70 2.32
N PRO A 371 45.90 -6.78 1.69
CA PRO A 371 45.85 -8.08 2.34
C PRO A 371 47.19 -8.85 2.34
N THR A 372 48.30 -8.34 1.76
CA THR A 372 49.36 -9.22 1.22
C THR A 372 50.79 -9.08 1.72
N SER A 373 51.06 -8.22 2.69
CA SER A 373 52.36 -8.29 3.39
C SER A 373 52.20 -8.26 4.90
N GLU A 374 53.09 -8.98 5.60
CA GLU A 374 53.15 -8.98 7.07
C GLU A 374 53.43 -7.58 7.66
N ALA A 375 53.89 -6.62 6.84
CA ALA A 375 54.05 -5.21 7.19
C ALA A 375 52.83 -4.33 6.82
N ALA A 376 51.82 -4.88 6.12
CA ALA A 376 50.68 -4.19 5.54
C ALA A 376 49.30 -4.72 6.00
N THR A 377 49.22 -5.42 7.14
CA THR A 377 47.96 -5.80 7.81
C THR A 377 47.21 -4.59 8.42
N SER A 378 47.25 -3.43 7.76
CA SER A 378 46.70 -2.16 8.23
C SER A 378 45.75 -1.53 7.21
N VAL A 379 44.66 -0.96 7.72
CA VAL A 379 43.80 -0.04 6.97
C VAL A 379 44.40 1.35 6.98
N GLN A 380 44.39 2.01 5.82
CA GLN A 380 44.71 3.42 5.64
C GLN A 380 43.39 4.19 5.48
N LEU A 381 43.25 5.27 6.24
CA LEU A 381 42.05 6.12 6.23
C LEU A 381 42.46 7.57 5.96
N LYS A 382 41.75 8.23 5.05
CA LYS A 382 41.81 9.68 4.84
C LYS A 382 40.43 10.26 5.14
N LEU A 383 40.32 11.08 6.17
CA LEU A 383 39.08 11.70 6.62
C LEU A 383 39.15 13.21 6.41
N THR A 384 38.14 13.77 5.76
CA THR A 384 38.08 15.19 5.40
C THR A 384 36.75 15.79 5.86
N GLY A 385 36.79 16.87 6.62
CA GLY A 385 35.60 17.54 7.17
C GLY A 385 35.86 19.01 7.49
N PRO A 386 34.89 19.73 8.09
CA PRO A 386 35.05 21.15 8.42
C PRO A 386 36.20 21.40 9.41
N ALA A 387 36.98 22.45 9.18
CA ALA A 387 38.15 22.77 10.02
C ALA A 387 37.80 23.36 11.39
N ASP A 388 36.62 23.97 11.51
CA ASP A 388 36.13 24.70 12.69
C ASP A 388 35.19 23.88 13.59
N LYS A 389 34.93 22.62 13.23
CA LYS A 389 34.02 21.71 13.93
C LYS A 389 34.67 20.35 14.14
N TRP A 390 34.25 19.63 15.17
CA TRP A 390 34.58 18.21 15.24
C TRP A 390 33.84 17.46 14.12
N PHE A 391 34.42 16.39 13.62
CA PHE A 391 33.74 15.46 12.71
C PHE A 391 34.19 14.03 12.98
N GLY A 392 33.37 13.05 12.59
CA GLY A 392 33.69 11.66 12.86
C GLY A 392 32.92 10.68 12.00
N VAL A 393 33.46 9.47 11.94
CA VAL A 393 32.91 8.33 11.21
C VAL A 393 32.76 7.16 12.16
N GLY A 394 31.54 6.62 12.25
CA GLY A 394 31.25 5.34 12.89
C GLY A 394 31.19 4.22 11.85
N PHE A 395 31.74 3.06 12.18
CA PHE A 395 31.90 1.93 11.27
C PHE A 395 31.06 0.72 11.70
N GLY A 396 30.51 0.00 10.73
CA GLY A 396 29.79 -1.26 10.96
C GLY A 396 28.29 -1.11 11.27
N SER A 397 27.72 0.09 11.17
CA SER A 397 26.27 0.32 11.29
C SER A 397 25.84 1.55 10.50
N LYS A 398 24.55 1.60 10.12
CA LYS A 398 23.88 2.79 9.54
C LYS A 398 23.10 3.59 10.58
N THR A 399 23.12 3.18 11.85
CA THR A 399 22.45 3.89 12.95
C THR A 399 23.38 3.99 14.17
N MET A 400 22.99 4.75 15.19
CA MET A 400 23.71 4.79 16.47
C MET A 400 23.49 3.53 17.33
N CYS A 401 22.91 2.48 16.75
CA CYS A 401 22.80 1.18 17.37
C CYS A 401 23.33 0.10 16.42
N VAL A 402 24.18 -0.80 16.90
CA VAL A 402 24.68 -1.90 16.04
C VAL A 402 23.62 -2.99 15.83
N HIS A 403 22.72 -3.18 16.79
CA HIS A 403 21.64 -4.16 16.73
C HIS A 403 20.48 -3.76 17.64
N MET A 404 19.31 -3.50 17.06
CA MET A 404 18.09 -3.20 17.81
C MET A 404 17.37 -4.50 18.17
N GLU A 405 16.99 -4.65 19.43
CA GLU A 405 16.10 -5.70 19.93
C GLU A 405 14.92 -5.01 20.63
N GLY A 406 13.80 -4.86 19.91
CA GLY A 406 12.70 -3.98 20.36
C GLY A 406 13.16 -2.52 20.43
N ASP A 407 12.93 -1.87 21.57
CA ASP A 407 13.37 -0.50 21.87
C ASP A 407 14.76 -0.45 22.54
N GLU A 408 15.40 -1.60 22.74
CA GLU A 408 16.70 -1.70 23.39
C GLU A 408 17.82 -1.91 22.36
N CYS A 409 19.03 -1.48 22.74
CA CYS A 409 20.24 -1.65 21.95
C CYS A 409 21.31 -2.39 22.76
N PRO A 410 21.13 -3.70 22.99
CA PRO A 410 22.01 -4.47 23.87
C PRO A 410 23.47 -4.48 23.41
N GLY A 411 23.74 -4.27 22.12
CA GLY A 411 25.10 -4.15 21.55
C GLY A 411 25.73 -2.75 21.57
N GLY A 412 25.00 -1.73 22.02
CA GLY A 412 25.41 -0.33 22.03
C GLY A 412 25.60 0.28 20.64
N GLY A 413 26.26 1.44 20.58
CA GLY A 413 26.57 2.14 19.33
C GLY A 413 27.83 1.61 18.63
N PRO A 414 28.10 2.02 17.37
CA PRO A 414 29.24 1.53 16.61
C PRO A 414 30.58 2.06 17.15
N TYR A 415 31.68 1.42 16.74
CA TYR A 415 33.03 1.99 16.88
C TYR A 415 33.14 3.23 16.00
N ALA A 416 33.75 4.31 16.50
CA ALA A 416 33.90 5.57 15.78
C ALA A 416 35.27 6.21 15.97
N ILE A 417 35.71 6.92 14.93
CA ILE A 417 36.88 7.79 14.95
C ILE A 417 36.37 9.24 14.96
N ILE A 418 36.76 10.00 15.97
CA ILE A 418 36.37 11.40 16.17
C ILE A 418 37.59 12.29 16.01
N ILE A 419 37.47 13.30 15.14
CA ILE A 419 38.48 14.34 14.91
C ILE A 419 37.95 15.65 15.49
N SER A 420 38.68 16.21 16.45
CA SER A 420 38.30 17.39 17.23
C SER A 420 39.49 18.35 17.26
N GLY A 421 39.69 19.07 16.15
CA GLY A 421 40.89 19.88 15.94
C GLY A 421 42.11 18.98 15.74
N ASP A 422 43.12 19.15 16.59
CA ASP A 422 44.35 18.35 16.52
C ASP A 422 44.22 16.99 17.22
N GLN A 423 43.13 16.76 17.95
CA GLN A 423 42.85 15.50 18.63
C GLN A 423 42.14 14.52 17.69
N VAL A 424 42.67 13.30 17.61
CA VAL A 424 42.03 12.13 16.99
C VAL A 424 41.78 11.10 18.08
N GLU A 425 40.54 10.66 18.22
CA GLU A 425 40.11 9.77 19.30
C GLU A 425 39.26 8.60 18.77
N GLU A 426 39.49 7.40 19.30
CA GLU A 426 38.66 6.23 19.05
C GLU A 426 37.62 6.07 20.17
N ARG A 427 36.38 5.78 19.81
CA ARG A 427 35.28 5.56 20.74
C ARG A 427 34.49 4.31 20.38
N LYS A 428 33.92 3.65 21.40
CA LYS A 428 32.76 2.77 21.24
C LYS A 428 31.55 3.57 21.68
N LEU A 429 30.71 3.96 20.73
CA LEU A 429 29.55 4.80 21.00
C LEU A 429 28.48 4.05 21.81
N ASP A 430 27.61 4.81 22.46
CA ASP A 430 26.42 4.28 23.14
C ASP A 430 25.17 4.54 22.29
N HIS A 431 24.04 3.95 22.66
CA HIS A 431 22.75 4.26 22.03
C HIS A 431 22.42 5.74 22.26
N HIS A 432 22.52 6.55 21.21
CA HIS A 432 22.38 8.03 21.27
C HIS A 432 23.33 8.73 22.26
N GLY A 433 24.50 8.16 22.53
CA GLY A 433 25.46 8.71 23.50
C GLY A 433 26.90 8.74 23.01
N ALA A 434 27.72 9.53 23.71
CA ALA A 434 29.16 9.67 23.44
C ALA A 434 29.94 8.36 23.66
N GLY A 435 29.38 7.41 24.41
CA GLY A 435 30.01 6.14 24.73
C GLY A 435 31.33 6.28 25.49
N ILE A 436 32.22 5.32 25.29
CA ILE A 436 33.50 5.24 25.98
C ILE A 436 34.66 5.56 25.03
N VAL A 437 35.68 6.24 25.56
CA VAL A 437 36.96 6.46 24.89
C VAL A 437 37.76 5.16 24.92
N LEU A 438 38.36 4.80 23.79
CA LEU A 438 39.18 3.61 23.61
C LEU A 438 40.67 3.98 23.58
N ASP A 439 41.53 3.02 23.90
CA ASP A 439 42.97 3.17 23.73
C ASP A 439 43.30 3.30 22.23
N SER A 440 44.20 4.24 21.88
CA SER A 440 44.51 4.49 20.48
C SER A 440 45.25 3.30 19.85
N SER A 441 44.62 2.70 18.84
CA SER A 441 45.21 1.78 17.86
C SER A 441 45.65 2.50 16.58
N ILE A 442 45.34 3.79 16.45
CA ILE A 442 45.62 4.63 15.30
C ILE A 442 47.03 5.25 15.34
N THR A 443 47.68 5.28 14.18
CA THR A 443 48.83 6.15 13.87
C THR A 443 48.37 7.27 12.94
N VAL A 444 48.50 8.54 13.36
CA VAL A 444 48.17 9.70 12.53
C VAL A 444 49.40 10.09 11.71
N HIS A 445 49.27 10.09 10.37
CA HIS A 445 50.35 10.43 9.44
C HIS A 445 50.33 11.91 9.07
N SER A 446 49.14 12.48 8.88
CA SER A 446 48.98 13.92 8.64
C SER A 446 47.68 14.44 9.25
N ASN A 447 47.70 15.70 9.64
CA ASN A 447 46.53 16.47 10.05
C ASN A 447 46.75 17.91 9.56
N GLN A 448 46.13 18.26 8.44
CA GLN A 448 46.34 19.54 7.76
C GLN A 448 45.02 20.29 7.61
N VAL A 449 45.10 21.61 7.71
CA VAL A 449 43.99 22.53 7.45
C VAL A 449 44.33 23.34 6.21
N ASP A 450 43.44 23.30 5.22
CA ASP A 450 43.48 24.14 4.04
C ASP A 450 42.12 24.84 3.88
N GLY A 451 42.12 26.17 4.01
CA GLY A 451 40.90 26.97 4.13
C GLY A 451 39.98 26.48 5.26
N ASP A 452 38.72 26.23 4.92
CA ASP A 452 37.68 25.78 5.87
C ASP A 452 37.64 24.25 6.05
N THR A 453 38.63 23.54 5.51
CA THR A 453 38.64 22.06 5.48
C THR A 453 39.83 21.49 6.22
N ARG A 454 39.61 20.49 7.07
CA ARG A 454 40.65 19.69 7.73
C ARG A 454 40.69 18.30 7.12
N THR A 455 41.89 17.88 6.73
CA THR A 455 42.18 16.55 6.20
C THR A 455 43.12 15.81 7.17
N VAL A 456 42.72 14.62 7.60
CA VAL A 456 43.51 13.74 8.47
C VAL A 456 43.77 12.43 7.74
N THR A 457 45.04 12.05 7.60
CA THR A 457 45.43 10.71 7.12
C THR A 457 45.98 9.90 8.29
N LEU A 458 45.51 8.67 8.43
CA LEU A 458 45.82 7.81 9.56
C LEU A 458 45.79 6.33 9.16
N SER A 459 46.44 5.48 9.95
CA SER A 459 46.43 4.02 9.75
C SER A 459 46.19 3.28 11.05
N ARG A 460 45.62 2.07 10.96
CA ARG A 460 45.58 1.11 12.08
C ARG A 460 45.56 -0.33 11.57
N PRO A 461 45.90 -1.35 12.38
CA PRO A 461 45.71 -2.74 11.99
C PRO A 461 44.26 -3.06 11.60
N LEU A 462 44.05 -3.95 10.61
CA LEU A 462 42.72 -4.36 10.15
C LEU A 462 41.86 -4.90 11.30
N LYS A 463 42.46 -5.73 12.15
CA LYS A 463 41.80 -6.32 13.32
C LYS A 463 41.74 -5.32 14.48
N GLY A 464 40.54 -5.19 15.07
CA GLY A 464 40.34 -4.49 16.35
C GLY A 464 41.12 -5.12 17.50
N PRO A 465 41.74 -4.33 18.42
CA PRO A 465 42.35 -4.88 19.63
C PRO A 465 41.38 -5.68 20.51
N THR A 466 40.11 -5.25 20.57
CA THR A 466 39.02 -5.92 21.31
C THR A 466 37.71 -5.85 20.51
N ALA A 467 36.64 -6.48 21.03
CA ALA A 467 35.30 -6.43 20.42
C ALA A 467 34.66 -5.03 20.37
N ASN A 468 35.22 -4.05 21.11
CA ASN A 468 34.75 -2.66 21.07
C ASN A 468 35.26 -1.87 19.85
N TYR A 469 36.21 -2.43 19.09
CA TYR A 469 36.77 -1.82 17.88
C TYR A 469 36.20 -2.47 16.64
N TYR A 470 36.10 -1.69 15.56
CA TYR A 470 35.74 -2.25 14.27
C TYR A 470 36.88 -3.10 13.71
N THR A 471 36.54 -4.27 13.19
CA THR A 471 37.46 -5.12 12.43
C THR A 471 37.14 -4.97 10.95
N PHE A 472 38.10 -4.46 10.19
CA PHE A 472 38.00 -4.29 8.75
C PHE A 472 38.20 -5.66 8.09
N ASP A 473 37.15 -6.15 7.44
CA ASP A 473 37.16 -7.41 6.71
C ASP A 473 37.37 -7.15 5.21
N SER A 474 38.51 -7.57 4.69
CA SER A 474 38.85 -7.44 3.26
C SER A 474 38.02 -8.37 2.37
N SER A 475 37.26 -9.30 2.92
CA SER A 475 36.28 -10.10 2.16
C SER A 475 34.90 -9.44 2.07
N SER A 476 34.64 -8.38 2.84
CA SER A 476 33.38 -7.64 2.78
C SER A 476 33.36 -6.70 1.55
N PRO A 477 32.31 -6.73 0.71
CA PRO A 477 32.23 -5.88 -0.49
C PRO A 477 31.93 -4.41 -0.15
N SER A 478 31.42 -4.14 1.05
CA SER A 478 31.13 -2.79 1.53
C SER A 478 31.25 -2.67 3.05
N ILE A 479 31.37 -1.43 3.53
CA ILE A 479 31.37 -1.11 4.96
C ILE A 479 30.25 -0.10 5.23
N PRO A 480 29.24 -0.42 6.05
CA PRO A 480 28.22 0.53 6.48
C PRO A 480 28.80 1.54 7.46
N LEU A 481 28.36 2.80 7.32
CA LEU A 481 28.89 3.94 8.07
C LEU A 481 27.78 4.79 8.68
N ILE A 482 28.13 5.48 9.76
CA ILE A 482 27.47 6.72 10.16
C ILE A 482 28.48 7.85 10.11
N MET A 483 28.06 9.02 9.67
CA MET A 483 28.90 10.22 9.62
C MET A 483 28.26 11.33 10.42
N ALA A 484 29.08 12.12 11.11
CA ALA A 484 28.60 13.26 11.87
C ALA A 484 29.60 14.41 11.92
N ASN A 485 29.10 15.63 12.03
CA ASN A 485 29.87 16.81 12.38
C ASN A 485 29.23 17.61 13.50
N GLY A 486 30.08 18.31 14.25
CA GLY A 486 29.72 19.11 15.40
C GLY A 486 29.22 20.50 15.05
N CYS A 487 28.77 21.19 16.09
CA CYS A 487 28.49 22.63 16.03
C CYS A 487 29.73 23.49 16.35
N SER A 488 30.78 22.87 16.91
CA SER A 488 32.05 23.51 17.28
C SER A 488 33.16 22.44 17.31
N LEU A 489 34.41 22.85 17.56
CA LEU A 489 35.52 21.91 17.77
C LEU A 489 35.35 21.00 18.98
N LYS A 490 34.54 21.35 19.98
CA LYS A 490 34.35 20.51 21.17
C LYS A 490 33.41 19.34 20.84
N PHE A 491 33.89 18.11 20.99
CA PHE A 491 33.04 16.92 20.84
C PHE A 491 31.83 16.98 21.79
N ALA A 492 30.65 16.92 21.19
CA ALA A 492 29.33 17.04 21.82
C ALA A 492 28.29 16.51 20.83
N GLN A 493 26.99 16.74 21.08
CA GLN A 493 25.94 16.41 20.12
C GLN A 493 26.22 17.03 18.74
N HIS A 494 25.99 16.26 17.68
CA HIS A 494 26.23 16.65 16.30
C HIS A 494 25.19 17.66 15.81
N CYS A 495 25.62 18.57 14.92
CA CYS A 495 24.73 19.49 14.19
C CYS A 495 24.33 18.94 12.81
N GLY A 496 25.14 18.05 12.23
CA GLY A 496 24.81 17.30 11.02
C GLY A 496 25.17 15.84 11.19
N HIS A 497 24.29 14.93 10.75
CA HIS A 497 24.52 13.50 10.82
C HIS A 497 23.77 12.77 9.69
N GLY A 498 24.23 11.57 9.36
CA GLY A 498 23.54 10.71 8.40
C GLY A 498 24.18 9.34 8.26
N PRO A 499 23.41 8.33 7.81
CA PRO A 499 23.97 7.06 7.38
C PRO A 499 24.79 7.24 6.10
N ASN A 500 25.79 6.40 5.90
CA ASN A 500 26.52 6.29 4.65
C ASN A 500 27.00 4.85 4.43
N GLU A 501 27.64 4.59 3.31
CA GLU A 501 28.26 3.32 2.98
C GLU A 501 29.52 3.58 2.14
N VAL A 502 30.50 2.68 2.22
CA VAL A 502 31.64 2.67 1.30
C VAL A 502 31.71 1.32 0.62
N ASN A 503 31.68 1.33 -0.71
CA ASN A 503 31.92 0.15 -1.53
C ASN A 503 33.41 -0.02 -1.78
N LEU A 504 33.90 -1.24 -1.61
CA LEU A 504 35.31 -1.57 -1.75
C LEU A 504 35.55 -2.20 -3.12
N LEU A 505 36.46 -1.62 -3.88
CA LEU A 505 36.83 -2.09 -5.20
C LEU A 505 38.33 -2.45 -5.24
N PRO A 506 38.69 -3.54 -5.93
CA PRO A 506 40.08 -3.81 -6.28
C PRO A 506 40.70 -2.63 -7.04
N VAL A 507 41.86 -2.18 -6.58
CA VAL A 507 42.61 -1.09 -7.21
C VAL A 507 43.03 -1.47 -8.61
N ASP A 508 42.98 -0.48 -9.51
CA ASP A 508 43.45 -0.57 -10.89
C ASP A 508 42.83 -1.74 -11.68
N THR A 509 41.68 -2.24 -11.23
CA THR A 509 40.94 -3.31 -11.89
C THR A 509 39.75 -2.72 -12.64
N PRO A 510 39.74 -2.73 -13.99
CA PRO A 510 38.63 -2.21 -14.77
C PRO A 510 37.33 -2.93 -14.45
N LYS A 511 36.26 -2.15 -14.23
CA LYS A 511 34.90 -2.63 -14.01
C LYS A 511 34.04 -2.20 -15.18
N LYS A 512 33.34 -3.14 -15.82
CA LYS A 512 32.37 -2.82 -16.87
C LYS A 512 31.07 -2.33 -16.23
N LEU A 513 30.48 -1.27 -16.79
CA LEU A 513 29.22 -0.71 -16.29
C LEU A 513 28.08 -0.96 -17.29
N CYS A 514 26.87 -0.99 -16.75
CA CYS A 514 25.64 -1.21 -17.48
C CYS A 514 24.51 -0.33 -16.91
N GLN A 515 23.45 -0.16 -17.68
CA GLN A 515 22.20 0.36 -17.15
C GLN A 515 21.53 -0.73 -16.30
N SER A 516 21.12 -0.39 -15.07
CA SER A 516 20.40 -1.29 -14.18
C SER A 516 18.89 -1.03 -14.13
N GLY A 517 18.44 0.09 -14.69
CA GLY A 517 17.04 0.43 -14.84
C GLY A 517 16.79 1.93 -14.84
N ILE A 518 15.59 2.31 -14.41
CA ILE A 518 15.12 3.69 -14.30
C ILE A 518 14.49 3.83 -12.92
N GLN A 519 14.77 4.95 -12.26
CA GLN A 519 14.10 5.34 -11.04
C GLN A 519 13.58 6.75 -11.20
N GLY A 520 12.43 7.03 -10.58
CA GLY A 520 11.84 8.35 -10.62
C GLY A 520 10.92 8.62 -9.45
N THR A 521 10.48 9.87 -9.37
CA THR A 521 9.55 10.36 -8.38
C THR A 521 8.45 11.20 -9.03
N ILE A 522 7.26 11.14 -8.43
CA ILE A 522 6.10 11.98 -8.77
C ILE A 522 5.65 12.70 -7.50
N ASP A 523 5.77 14.04 -7.49
CA ASP A 523 5.64 14.90 -6.31
C ASP A 523 6.57 14.48 -5.15
N GLY A 524 7.79 14.03 -5.50
CA GLY A 524 8.81 13.57 -4.53
C GLY A 524 8.57 12.18 -3.93
N LEU A 525 7.48 11.49 -4.31
CA LEU A 525 7.25 10.09 -3.93
C LEU A 525 7.84 9.15 -4.99
N GLN A 526 8.57 8.14 -4.54
CA GLN A 526 9.17 7.12 -5.41
C GLN A 526 8.12 6.45 -6.29
N PHE A 527 8.43 6.33 -7.58
CA PHE A 527 7.65 5.58 -8.54
C PHE A 527 8.39 4.29 -8.86
N ASP A 528 7.70 3.16 -8.69
CA ASP A 528 8.25 1.85 -8.99
C ASP A 528 7.87 1.44 -10.42
N ASN A 529 8.88 1.31 -11.30
CA ASN A 529 8.67 0.81 -12.67
C ASN A 529 8.39 -0.71 -12.71
N ASP A 530 8.58 -1.43 -11.60
CA ASP A 530 8.20 -2.84 -11.48
C ASP A 530 6.78 -3.00 -10.88
N ARG A 531 5.97 -1.92 -10.85
CA ARG A 531 4.61 -1.91 -10.26
C ARG A 531 3.55 -2.70 -11.02
N CYS A 532 3.77 -3.09 -12.26
CA CYS A 532 2.81 -3.88 -13.02
C CYS A 532 3.18 -5.37 -12.95
N ALA A 533 2.21 -6.24 -12.67
CA ALA A 533 2.45 -7.68 -12.68
C ALA A 533 2.68 -8.21 -14.12
N PRO A 534 3.51 -9.26 -14.30
CA PRO A 534 3.58 -9.99 -15.56
C PRO A 534 2.35 -10.90 -15.76
N PHE A 535 2.17 -11.36 -17.00
CA PHE A 535 1.24 -12.44 -17.33
C PHE A 535 1.51 -13.69 -16.46
N PRO A 536 0.49 -14.39 -15.95
CA PRO A 536 -0.93 -14.24 -16.27
C PRO A 536 -1.72 -13.31 -15.33
N ASN A 537 -1.05 -12.65 -14.38
CA ASN A 537 -1.73 -11.80 -13.40
C ASN A 537 -2.18 -10.46 -13.99
N SER A 538 -1.55 -10.00 -15.07
CA SER A 538 -1.93 -8.78 -15.80
C SER A 538 -1.37 -8.80 -17.22
N ASP A 539 -2.09 -8.17 -18.14
CA ASP A 539 -1.67 -7.95 -19.53
C ASP A 539 -0.94 -6.61 -19.73
N LEU A 540 -0.84 -5.75 -18.71
CA LEU A 540 -0.42 -4.36 -18.88
C LEU A 540 1.02 -4.22 -19.40
N LEU A 541 1.92 -5.09 -18.96
CA LEU A 541 3.30 -5.12 -19.46
C LEU A 541 3.35 -5.52 -20.95
N ASP A 542 2.61 -6.56 -21.33
CA ASP A 542 2.53 -7.03 -22.72
C ASP A 542 1.88 -5.98 -23.64
N GLN A 543 0.93 -5.21 -23.10
CA GLN A 543 0.29 -4.07 -23.78
C GLN A 543 1.17 -2.81 -23.80
N SER A 544 2.34 -2.81 -23.14
CA SER A 544 3.18 -1.63 -22.95
C SER A 544 2.38 -0.43 -22.40
N ASN A 545 1.53 -0.70 -21.41
CA ASN A 545 0.63 0.32 -20.87
C ASN A 545 1.43 1.46 -20.21
N PRO A 546 1.12 2.74 -20.50
CA PRO A 546 1.84 3.89 -19.95
C PRO A 546 1.85 3.97 -18.41
N THR A 547 0.91 3.32 -17.72
CA THR A 547 0.88 3.31 -16.24
C THR A 547 2.08 2.61 -15.61
N CYS A 548 2.74 1.71 -16.35
CA CYS A 548 3.77 0.83 -15.80
C CYS A 548 5.15 1.47 -15.70
N ASP A 549 5.39 2.60 -16.38
CA ASP A 549 6.70 3.23 -16.44
C ASP A 549 6.62 4.73 -16.15
N VAL A 550 7.49 5.21 -15.26
CA VAL A 550 7.60 6.63 -14.94
C VAL A 550 7.85 7.49 -16.19
N GLN A 551 8.57 7.02 -17.20
CA GLN A 551 8.82 7.82 -18.40
C GLN A 551 7.54 8.07 -19.23
N THR A 552 6.57 7.18 -19.14
CA THR A 552 5.36 7.21 -19.97
C THR A 552 4.11 7.58 -19.17
N TYR A 553 4.16 7.57 -17.83
CA TYR A 553 3.06 7.93 -16.94
C TYR A 553 2.47 9.32 -17.26
N LYS A 554 1.14 9.39 -17.45
CA LYS A 554 0.43 10.63 -17.88
C LYS A 554 -0.57 11.17 -16.86
N GLY A 555 -1.13 10.32 -16.01
CA GLY A 555 -2.20 10.69 -15.09
C GLY A 555 -2.63 9.50 -14.22
N GLY A 556 -3.46 9.77 -13.22
CA GLY A 556 -3.92 8.81 -12.22
C GLY A 556 -3.45 9.14 -10.80
N LEU A 557 -3.61 8.18 -9.87
CA LEU A 557 -3.38 8.29 -8.43
C LEU A 557 -2.05 8.92 -8.06
N SER A 558 -0.98 8.65 -8.82
CA SER A 558 0.34 9.20 -8.51
C SER A 558 0.39 10.72 -8.67
N CYS A 559 -0.50 11.31 -9.48
CA CYS A 559 -0.61 12.77 -9.70
C CYS A 559 -1.72 13.43 -8.89
N CYS A 560 -2.60 12.64 -8.26
CA CYS A 560 -3.64 13.14 -7.39
C CYS A 560 -3.13 13.30 -5.95
N ARG A 561 -3.11 14.55 -5.44
CA ARG A 561 -2.47 14.88 -4.14
C ARG A 561 -3.31 15.86 -3.35
N ASN A 562 -3.50 15.57 -2.06
CA ASN A 562 -4.31 16.40 -1.17
C ASN A 562 -3.93 17.88 -1.21
N GLY A 563 -4.94 18.74 -1.41
CA GLY A 563 -4.81 20.19 -1.46
C GLY A 563 -4.23 20.75 -2.75
N LYS A 564 -3.69 19.92 -3.66
CA LYS A 564 -3.15 20.37 -4.95
C LYS A 564 -4.28 20.63 -5.94
N SER A 565 -4.07 21.62 -6.79
CA SER A 565 -4.89 21.87 -7.99
C SER A 565 -4.32 21.07 -9.15
N LEU A 566 -5.20 20.44 -9.92
CA LEU A 566 -4.87 19.69 -11.14
C LEU A 566 -4.68 20.60 -12.36
N LEU A 567 -4.89 21.91 -12.25
CA LEU A 567 -4.59 22.86 -13.33
C LEU A 567 -3.08 23.09 -13.44
N ASP A 568 -2.65 23.65 -14.57
CA ASP A 568 -1.27 24.07 -14.76
C ASP A 568 -0.90 25.25 -13.85
N LYS A 569 0.39 25.43 -13.60
CA LYS A 569 0.99 26.47 -12.78
C LYS A 569 0.70 27.86 -13.33
N ALA A 570 0.64 27.98 -14.65
CA ALA A 570 0.31 29.21 -15.35
C ALA A 570 -1.19 29.56 -15.33
N GLN A 571 -2.07 28.61 -15.00
CA GLN A 571 -3.51 28.84 -14.92
C GLN A 571 -3.89 29.41 -13.55
N GLU A 572 -4.71 30.46 -13.57
CA GLU A 572 -5.39 30.92 -12.35
C GLU A 572 -6.46 29.91 -11.95
N ILE A 573 -6.62 29.71 -10.63
CA ILE A 573 -7.72 28.90 -10.10
C ILE A 573 -9.00 29.76 -10.20
N PRO A 574 -10.03 29.36 -10.97
CA PRO A 574 -11.25 30.13 -11.11
C PRO A 574 -12.15 30.04 -9.85
N TRP A 575 -13.05 31.02 -9.70
CA TRP A 575 -14.08 31.05 -8.64
C TRP A 575 -13.56 30.87 -7.20
N GLN A 576 -12.42 31.48 -6.88
CA GLN A 576 -11.80 31.39 -5.55
C GLN A 576 -12.70 31.91 -4.43
N ASP A 577 -13.66 32.77 -4.76
CA ASP A 577 -14.67 33.32 -3.86
C ASP A 577 -15.89 32.39 -3.64
N GLN A 578 -15.98 31.26 -4.35
CA GLN A 578 -17.10 30.32 -4.31
C GLN A 578 -16.63 28.88 -4.04
N PRO A 579 -16.05 28.60 -2.86
CA PRO A 579 -15.64 27.24 -2.50
C PRO A 579 -16.85 26.30 -2.45
N LEU A 580 -16.67 25.07 -2.90
CA LEU A 580 -17.65 24.02 -2.74
C LEU A 580 -17.47 23.42 -1.34
N GLU A 581 -18.53 23.38 -0.54
CA GLU A 581 -18.51 22.83 0.81
C GLU A 581 -19.63 21.81 0.97
N TYR A 582 -19.29 20.57 1.35
CA TYR A 582 -20.19 19.42 1.45
C TYR A 582 -19.62 18.35 2.39
N ARG A 583 -20.34 17.25 2.58
CA ARG A 583 -19.91 16.07 3.34
C ARG A 583 -20.28 14.81 2.58
N LEU A 584 -19.54 13.73 2.81
CA LEU A 584 -20.03 12.39 2.47
C LEU A 584 -20.97 11.94 3.58
N LYS A 585 -22.08 11.32 3.19
CA LYS A 585 -23.09 10.73 4.05
C LYS A 585 -23.09 9.23 3.82
N PHE A 586 -22.95 8.46 4.90
CA PHE A 586 -23.06 7.01 4.89
C PHE A 586 -24.29 6.64 5.72
N ARG A 587 -25.15 5.80 5.15
CA ARG A 587 -26.25 5.15 5.86
C ARG A 587 -25.93 3.68 6.03
N PHE A 588 -25.76 3.23 7.27
CA PHE A 588 -25.53 1.82 7.57
C PHE A 588 -26.82 1.15 8.00
N TYR A 589 -27.16 0.04 7.35
CA TYR A 589 -28.26 -0.83 7.72
C TYR A 589 -27.73 -1.94 8.61
N PHE A 590 -28.43 -2.22 9.70
CA PHE A 590 -27.93 -3.15 10.71
C PHE A 590 -29.01 -3.92 11.43
N GLU A 591 -28.59 -5.04 12.01
CA GLU A 591 -29.35 -5.87 12.92
C GLU A 591 -28.52 -6.19 14.18
N GLU A 592 -29.20 -6.63 15.25
CA GLU A 592 -28.50 -7.18 16.41
C GLU A 592 -27.98 -8.59 16.09
N TYR A 593 -26.67 -8.79 16.21
CA TYR A 593 -26.08 -10.09 15.95
C TYR A 593 -26.25 -11.03 17.15
N LYS A 594 -26.90 -12.17 16.92
CA LYS A 594 -27.02 -13.26 17.90
C LYS A 594 -25.96 -14.31 17.60
N LYS A 595 -25.04 -14.52 18.56
CA LYS A 595 -24.12 -15.66 18.57
C LYS A 595 -24.92 -16.96 18.65
N SER A 596 -24.32 -18.05 18.19
CA SER A 596 -24.83 -19.40 18.46
C SER A 596 -24.86 -19.63 19.99
N SER A 597 -26.04 -19.95 20.53
CA SER A 597 -26.24 -20.18 21.97
C SER A 597 -25.83 -21.60 22.40
N ASP A 598 -25.88 -22.55 21.48
CA ASP A 598 -25.71 -24.00 21.68
C ASP A 598 -25.27 -24.67 20.36
N ILE A 599 -24.68 -25.87 20.43
CA ILE A 599 -24.23 -26.68 19.27
C ILE A 599 -25.33 -26.86 18.19
N SER A 600 -26.61 -26.77 18.56
CA SER A 600 -27.75 -26.96 17.65
C SER A 600 -28.31 -25.69 17.01
N GLU A 601 -27.84 -24.50 17.39
CA GLU A 601 -28.36 -23.23 16.85
C GLU A 601 -27.30 -22.51 16.02
N SER A 602 -27.61 -22.18 14.76
CA SER A 602 -26.74 -21.37 13.92
C SER A 602 -26.75 -19.91 14.39
N PRO A 603 -25.63 -19.16 14.22
CA PRO A 603 -25.66 -17.72 14.45
C PRO A 603 -26.69 -17.05 13.53
N SER A 604 -27.18 -15.89 13.95
CA SER A 604 -28.18 -15.12 13.16
C SER A 604 -27.70 -14.77 11.75
N HIS A 605 -26.38 -14.59 11.58
CA HIS A 605 -25.74 -14.24 10.33
C HIS A 605 -24.42 -15.00 10.18
N GLN A 606 -23.99 -15.23 8.95
CA GLN A 606 -22.62 -15.64 8.64
C GLN A 606 -21.75 -14.40 8.42
N GLN A 607 -20.58 -14.39 9.03
CA GLN A 607 -19.59 -13.31 8.88
C GLN A 607 -19.02 -13.31 7.46
N LEU A 608 -19.07 -12.14 6.81
CA LEU A 608 -18.47 -11.92 5.51
C LEU A 608 -17.01 -11.46 5.61
N ILE A 609 -16.09 -12.24 5.04
CA ILE A 609 -14.69 -11.86 4.87
C ILE A 609 -14.52 -10.97 3.64
N ARG A 610 -13.53 -10.07 3.65
CA ARG A 610 -13.15 -9.30 2.47
C ARG A 610 -12.28 -10.13 1.53
N LEU A 611 -12.63 -10.14 0.25
CA LEU A 611 -11.82 -10.70 -0.82
C LEU A 611 -11.58 -9.59 -1.84
N TYR A 612 -10.34 -9.41 -2.28
CA TYR A 612 -9.97 -8.32 -3.17
C TYR A 612 -8.96 -8.76 -4.22
N TRP A 613 -9.19 -8.37 -5.47
CA TRP A 613 -8.25 -8.58 -6.55
C TRP A 613 -8.28 -7.43 -7.55
N GLN A 614 -7.17 -7.17 -8.23
CA GLN A 614 -7.05 -6.14 -9.27
C GLN A 614 -6.72 -6.81 -10.59
N THR A 615 -7.53 -6.59 -11.63
CA THR A 615 -7.24 -7.11 -12.98
C THR A 615 -5.99 -6.44 -13.54
N GLU A 616 -5.80 -5.16 -13.20
CA GLU A 616 -4.60 -4.37 -13.46
C GLU A 616 -3.39 -4.76 -12.60
N ALA A 617 -3.56 -5.69 -11.65
CA ALA A 617 -2.60 -6.27 -10.70
C ALA A 617 -1.35 -5.42 -10.37
N HIS A 618 -1.31 -4.89 -9.14
CA HIS A 618 -0.24 -4.05 -8.58
C HIS A 618 -0.17 -2.63 -9.17
N ALA A 619 -0.72 -2.40 -10.37
CA ALA A 619 -0.72 -1.08 -11.00
C ALA A 619 -1.58 -0.07 -10.23
N GLY A 620 -2.62 -0.50 -9.50
CA GLY A 620 -3.53 0.41 -8.80
C GLY A 620 -4.55 1.05 -9.76
N GLU A 621 -4.06 1.65 -10.84
CA GLU A 621 -4.81 2.22 -11.96
C GLU A 621 -4.05 1.96 -13.27
N TYR A 622 -4.75 2.05 -14.40
CA TYR A 622 -4.15 1.90 -15.72
C TYR A 622 -4.70 2.89 -16.74
N ASP A 623 -3.99 3.04 -17.85
CA ASP A 623 -4.40 3.90 -18.96
C ASP A 623 -5.27 3.11 -19.94
N ILE A 624 -6.39 3.71 -20.35
CA ILE A 624 -7.05 3.38 -21.61
C ILE A 624 -6.32 4.10 -22.74
N VAL A 625 -5.68 3.32 -23.61
CA VAL A 625 -4.89 3.79 -24.74
C VAL A 625 -5.77 3.87 -25.97
N GLN A 626 -5.99 5.11 -26.43
CA GLN A 626 -6.85 5.41 -27.57
C GLN A 626 -6.58 4.51 -28.77
N CYS A 627 -7.64 3.97 -29.38
CA CYS A 627 -7.48 3.19 -30.60
C CYS A 627 -6.93 4.02 -31.76
N ARG A 628 -6.45 3.35 -32.81
CA ARG A 628 -5.90 4.02 -33.99
C ARG A 628 -6.96 4.86 -34.68
N GLU A 629 -6.53 5.99 -35.24
CA GLU A 629 -7.41 6.84 -36.03
C GLU A 629 -8.07 6.05 -37.16
N GLY A 630 -9.39 6.18 -37.30
CA GLY A 630 -10.19 5.46 -38.29
C GLY A 630 -10.74 4.11 -37.83
N THR A 631 -10.38 3.61 -36.64
CA THR A 631 -11.04 2.44 -36.06
C THR A 631 -12.52 2.74 -35.75
N PRO A 632 -13.48 1.92 -36.22
CA PRO A 632 -14.89 2.10 -35.86
C PRO A 632 -15.08 2.07 -34.33
N SER A 633 -15.96 2.93 -33.79
CA SER A 633 -16.18 3.00 -32.34
C SER A 633 -16.61 1.66 -31.72
N SER A 634 -17.36 0.84 -32.46
CA SER A 634 -17.77 -0.51 -32.06
C SER A 634 -16.60 -1.50 -31.93
N GLU A 635 -15.48 -1.23 -32.59
CA GLU A 635 -14.25 -2.04 -32.54
C GLU A 635 -13.18 -1.40 -31.63
N CYS A 636 -13.45 -0.20 -31.14
CA CYS A 636 -12.52 0.57 -30.33
C CYS A 636 -12.66 0.18 -28.84
N ILE A 637 -12.30 -1.07 -28.54
CA ILE A 637 -12.43 -1.66 -27.20
C ILE A 637 -11.05 -2.11 -26.72
N GLN A 638 -10.60 -1.56 -25.59
CA GLN A 638 -9.44 -2.10 -24.89
C GLN A 638 -9.89 -3.15 -23.88
N THR A 639 -9.19 -4.29 -23.89
CA THR A 639 -9.44 -5.40 -22.97
C THR A 639 -8.19 -5.65 -22.15
N ILE A 640 -8.37 -5.86 -20.84
CA ILE A 640 -7.32 -6.41 -19.97
C ILE A 640 -7.87 -7.66 -19.27
N THR A 641 -6.99 -8.62 -19.04
CA THR A 641 -7.32 -9.86 -18.36
C THR A 641 -6.36 -10.14 -17.22
N SER A 642 -6.82 -10.95 -16.27
CA SER A 642 -6.02 -11.40 -15.13
C SER A 642 -6.46 -12.81 -14.74
N ARG A 643 -5.51 -13.66 -14.37
CA ARG A 643 -5.76 -14.98 -13.80
C ARG A 643 -5.02 -15.13 -12.48
N TRP A 644 -5.71 -15.64 -11.47
CA TRP A 644 -5.17 -15.87 -10.12
C TRP A 644 -5.90 -17.03 -9.45
N THR A 645 -5.31 -17.60 -8.41
CA THR A 645 -5.98 -18.62 -7.60
C THR A 645 -6.80 -17.98 -6.48
N VAL A 646 -7.85 -18.66 -6.01
CA VAL A 646 -8.61 -18.22 -4.82
C VAL A 646 -7.68 -17.94 -3.62
N ARG A 647 -6.63 -18.73 -3.45
CA ARG A 647 -5.61 -18.54 -2.40
C ARG A 647 -4.91 -17.18 -2.49
N ASP A 648 -4.71 -16.63 -3.69
CA ASP A 648 -4.01 -15.35 -3.88
C ASP A 648 -4.79 -14.14 -3.33
N MET A 649 -6.12 -14.27 -3.21
CA MET A 649 -6.99 -13.27 -2.62
C MET A 649 -7.31 -13.50 -1.13
N THR A 650 -6.77 -14.56 -0.50
CA THR A 650 -6.89 -14.80 0.95
C THR A 650 -5.61 -14.41 1.70
N ARG A 651 -5.76 -14.12 3.00
CA ARG A 651 -4.69 -13.68 3.90
C ARG A 651 -4.85 -14.33 5.26
N ASP A 652 -3.90 -15.21 5.59
CA ASP A 652 -3.84 -15.88 6.89
C ASP A 652 -3.38 -14.90 7.97
N CYS A 653 -4.36 -14.33 8.68
CA CYS A 653 -4.13 -13.47 9.84
C CYS A 653 -5.39 -13.40 10.74
N PRO A 654 -5.24 -13.01 12.02
CA PRO A 654 -6.37 -12.80 12.92
C PRO A 654 -7.33 -11.73 12.37
N ILE A 655 -8.63 -12.02 12.41
CA ILE A 655 -9.66 -11.18 11.74
C ILE A 655 -10.10 -9.94 12.54
N HIS A 656 -9.39 -9.58 13.63
CA HIS A 656 -9.72 -8.38 14.40
C HIS A 656 -9.74 -7.11 13.53
N ASP A 657 -8.88 -7.07 12.51
CA ASP A 657 -8.97 -6.12 11.40
C ASP A 657 -9.44 -6.83 10.11
N ALA A 658 -10.74 -6.74 9.82
CA ALA A 658 -11.34 -7.35 8.63
C ALA A 658 -11.12 -6.53 7.33
N SER A 659 -10.22 -5.55 7.35
CA SER A 659 -9.86 -4.76 6.15
C SER A 659 -9.09 -5.57 5.10
N TRP A 660 -8.28 -6.54 5.54
CA TRP A 660 -7.50 -7.41 4.65
C TRP A 660 -7.31 -8.84 5.17
N CYS A 661 -7.63 -9.12 6.44
CA CYS A 661 -7.51 -10.46 6.98
C CYS A 661 -8.72 -11.33 6.63
N THR A 662 -8.46 -12.59 6.28
CA THR A 662 -9.51 -13.57 5.98
C THR A 662 -9.64 -14.67 7.03
N GLY A 663 -8.88 -14.57 8.13
CA GLY A 663 -8.93 -15.53 9.26
C GLY A 663 -7.73 -16.48 9.30
N LYS A 664 -7.40 -16.96 10.51
CA LYS A 664 -6.24 -17.86 10.73
C LYS A 664 -6.41 -19.16 9.94
N GLY A 665 -5.42 -19.62 9.18
CA GLY A 665 -5.49 -20.85 8.37
C GLY A 665 -6.29 -20.71 7.06
N SER A 666 -6.68 -19.50 6.66
CA SER A 666 -7.45 -19.27 5.43
C SER A 666 -6.69 -19.58 4.14
N THR A 667 -5.36 -19.61 4.19
CA THR A 667 -4.49 -19.98 3.07
C THR A 667 -3.97 -21.41 3.19
N ASP A 668 -4.42 -22.19 4.18
CA ASP A 668 -3.95 -23.56 4.44
C ASP A 668 -4.99 -24.58 3.95
N SER A 669 -4.65 -25.33 2.91
CA SER A 669 -5.55 -26.35 2.33
C SER A 669 -5.77 -27.56 3.24
N SER A 670 -5.02 -27.71 4.33
CA SER A 670 -5.31 -28.70 5.37
C SER A 670 -6.42 -28.25 6.32
N LYS A 671 -6.68 -26.94 6.43
CA LYS A 671 -7.64 -26.34 7.37
C LYS A 671 -8.87 -25.74 6.69
N THR A 672 -8.78 -25.41 5.42
CA THR A 672 -9.79 -24.66 4.67
C THR A 672 -10.08 -25.37 3.36
N ASP A 673 -11.35 -25.67 3.08
CA ASP A 673 -11.81 -26.25 1.82
C ASP A 673 -11.84 -25.21 0.69
N GLY A 674 -12.19 -23.97 1.01
CA GLY A 674 -12.26 -22.89 0.04
C GLY A 674 -13.10 -21.71 0.51
N VAL A 675 -13.62 -20.96 -0.45
CA VAL A 675 -14.51 -19.82 -0.22
C VAL A 675 -15.81 -19.98 -1.00
N LYS A 676 -16.89 -19.42 -0.47
CA LYS A 676 -18.13 -19.21 -1.21
C LYS A 676 -18.34 -17.71 -1.37
N LEU A 677 -18.43 -17.22 -2.60
CA LEU A 677 -18.70 -15.81 -2.87
C LEU A 677 -20.17 -15.51 -2.58
N ILE A 678 -20.42 -14.39 -1.89
CA ILE A 678 -21.77 -13.90 -1.56
C ILE A 678 -22.04 -12.56 -2.26
N TYR A 679 -21.00 -11.75 -2.43
CA TYR A 679 -21.05 -10.46 -3.10
C TYR A 679 -19.82 -10.31 -3.99
N ALA A 680 -20.02 -9.90 -5.24
CA ALA A 680 -18.94 -9.47 -6.12
C ALA A 680 -19.26 -8.13 -6.77
N GLY A 681 -18.67 -7.07 -6.24
CA GLY A 681 -18.73 -5.72 -6.79
C GLY A 681 -17.51 -5.48 -7.68
N PRO A 682 -17.67 -5.35 -8.99
CA PRO A 682 -16.60 -4.80 -9.83
C PRO A 682 -16.36 -3.34 -9.46
N HIS A 683 -15.16 -2.86 -9.76
CA HIS A 683 -14.76 -1.46 -9.61
C HIS A 683 -14.32 -0.95 -10.97
N CYS A 684 -14.97 0.12 -11.43
CA CYS A 684 -14.82 0.60 -12.79
C CYS A 684 -15.10 2.10 -12.87
N HIS A 685 -14.27 2.84 -13.60
CA HIS A 685 -14.43 4.29 -13.70
C HIS A 685 -15.26 4.71 -14.90
N ALA A 686 -15.91 5.85 -14.72
CA ALA A 686 -16.69 6.48 -15.75
C ALA A 686 -15.81 7.35 -16.67
N PRO A 687 -16.22 7.58 -17.93
CA PRO A 687 -17.39 7.01 -18.61
C PRO A 687 -17.06 5.80 -19.50
N HIS A 688 -15.84 5.27 -19.45
CA HIS A 688 -15.34 4.34 -20.47
C HIS A 688 -15.66 2.88 -20.19
N CYS A 689 -16.11 2.56 -18.98
CA CYS A 689 -16.53 1.22 -18.59
C CYS A 689 -17.53 0.59 -19.56
N LEU A 690 -17.24 -0.60 -20.09
CA LEU A 690 -18.21 -1.37 -20.89
C LEU A 690 -18.70 -2.62 -20.17
N SER A 691 -17.78 -3.43 -19.62
CA SER A 691 -18.16 -4.60 -18.82
C SER A 691 -17.01 -5.14 -17.97
N MET A 692 -17.37 -5.90 -16.94
CA MET A 692 -16.46 -6.78 -16.21
C MET A 692 -17.05 -8.18 -16.05
N GLU A 693 -16.23 -9.19 -16.32
CA GLU A 693 -16.59 -10.59 -16.21
C GLU A 693 -15.64 -11.32 -15.25
N LEU A 694 -16.21 -12.16 -14.39
CA LEU A 694 -15.48 -13.07 -13.50
C LEU A 694 -15.83 -14.51 -13.84
N TYR A 695 -14.82 -15.32 -14.12
CA TYR A 695 -14.97 -16.74 -14.46
C TYR A 695 -14.28 -17.63 -13.44
N ASN A 696 -14.84 -18.82 -13.22
CA ASN A 696 -14.05 -19.99 -12.83
C ASN A 696 -13.30 -20.46 -14.09
N ALA A 697 -12.00 -20.20 -14.14
CA ALA A 697 -11.17 -20.43 -15.31
C ALA A 697 -10.90 -21.93 -15.55
N ASP A 698 -11.02 -22.75 -14.51
CA ASP A 698 -10.79 -24.20 -14.60
C ASP A 698 -11.98 -24.90 -15.27
N THR A 699 -13.21 -24.42 -15.01
CA THR A 699 -14.44 -24.99 -15.58
C THR A 699 -14.95 -24.23 -16.80
N GLY A 700 -14.52 -22.97 -16.99
CA GLY A 700 -15.06 -22.06 -17.98
C GLY A 700 -16.42 -21.45 -17.60
N GLN A 701 -16.89 -21.67 -16.36
CA GLN A 701 -18.16 -21.13 -15.89
C GLN A 701 -18.04 -19.61 -15.64
N LEU A 702 -18.96 -18.84 -16.23
CA LEU A 702 -19.17 -17.44 -15.87
C LEU A 702 -19.80 -17.37 -14.46
N LEU A 703 -19.12 -16.69 -13.54
CA LEU A 703 -19.62 -16.45 -12.19
C LEU A 703 -20.39 -15.13 -12.14
N CYS A 704 -19.80 -14.05 -12.69
CA CYS A 704 -20.42 -12.72 -12.69
C CYS A 704 -20.15 -12.01 -14.01
N HIS A 705 -21.18 -11.40 -14.60
CA HIS A 705 -21.08 -10.47 -15.73
C HIS A 705 -21.78 -9.19 -15.34
N MET A 706 -21.04 -8.09 -15.29
CA MET A 706 -21.56 -6.78 -14.95
C MET A 706 -21.43 -5.84 -16.14
N GLU A 707 -22.52 -5.16 -16.44
CA GLU A 707 -22.55 -3.99 -17.32
C GLU A 707 -22.95 -2.75 -16.51
N PRO A 708 -22.22 -1.63 -16.65
CA PRO A 708 -22.53 -0.41 -15.93
C PRO A 708 -23.83 0.21 -16.42
N ILE A 709 -24.58 0.79 -15.50
CA ILE A 709 -25.77 1.59 -15.79
C ILE A 709 -25.30 3.03 -15.98
N HIS A 710 -25.23 3.48 -17.23
CA HIS A 710 -24.83 4.83 -17.56
C HIS A 710 -25.95 5.84 -17.32
N GLY A 711 -25.61 6.96 -16.69
CA GLY A 711 -26.49 8.12 -16.61
C GLY A 711 -26.66 8.75 -17.99
N SER A 712 -27.89 9.14 -18.32
CA SER A 712 -28.27 9.63 -19.64
C SER A 712 -28.96 11.00 -19.62
N GLY A 713 -29.25 11.52 -18.43
CA GLY A 713 -30.06 12.71 -18.21
C GLY A 713 -29.34 13.85 -17.52
N GLU A 714 -30.17 14.78 -17.03
CA GLU A 714 -29.78 15.97 -16.25
C GLU A 714 -30.30 15.89 -14.81
N GLY A 715 -30.76 14.72 -14.38
CA GLY A 715 -31.27 14.45 -13.03
C GLY A 715 -30.15 14.08 -12.06
N LEU A 716 -30.38 14.26 -10.76
CA LEU A 716 -29.53 13.65 -9.74
C LEU A 716 -29.57 12.13 -9.92
N TYR A 717 -28.40 11.49 -9.80
CA TYR A 717 -28.22 10.05 -9.92
C TYR A 717 -28.44 9.47 -11.34
N ASP A 718 -28.67 10.32 -12.34
CA ASP A 718 -28.76 9.99 -13.78
C ASP A 718 -27.96 11.00 -14.60
N GLU A 719 -26.94 11.63 -14.00
CA GLU A 719 -26.12 12.63 -14.69
C GLU A 719 -25.40 12.00 -15.89
N HIS A 720 -25.45 12.66 -17.07
CA HIS A 720 -24.71 12.18 -18.24
C HIS A 720 -23.20 11.97 -17.92
N GLY A 721 -22.67 10.79 -18.28
CA GLY A 721 -21.28 10.41 -18.02
C GLY A 721 -21.02 9.86 -16.62
N TYR A 722 -22.03 9.80 -15.76
CA TYR A 722 -22.04 8.99 -14.53
C TYR A 722 -22.27 7.52 -14.86
N LEU A 723 -21.84 6.62 -13.98
CA LEU A 723 -22.26 5.22 -14.03
C LEU A 723 -22.55 4.68 -12.63
N ALA A 724 -23.44 3.69 -12.54
CA ALA A 724 -23.58 2.83 -11.37
C ALA A 724 -23.24 1.40 -11.77
N ILE A 725 -22.60 0.63 -10.89
CA ILE A 725 -22.20 -0.75 -11.16
C ILE A 725 -22.96 -1.74 -10.27
N PRO A 726 -23.90 -2.51 -10.84
CA PRO A 726 -24.63 -3.51 -10.09
C PRO A 726 -23.70 -4.69 -9.73
N PRO A 727 -23.62 -5.13 -8.46
CA PRO A 727 -22.83 -6.30 -8.09
C PRO A 727 -23.55 -7.59 -8.50
N CYS A 728 -22.83 -8.72 -8.50
CA CYS A 728 -23.46 -10.05 -8.46
C CYS A 728 -23.61 -10.51 -7.02
N LEU A 729 -24.75 -11.12 -6.69
CA LEU A 729 -25.05 -11.68 -5.36
C LEU A 729 -25.36 -13.17 -5.45
N TRP A 730 -24.99 -13.92 -4.42
CA TRP A 730 -25.37 -15.33 -4.26
C TRP A 730 -25.95 -15.56 -2.87
N GLY A 731 -26.99 -16.38 -2.78
CA GLY A 731 -27.77 -16.55 -1.56
C GLY A 731 -28.87 -17.61 -1.70
N ASP A 732 -29.96 -17.41 -0.97
CA ASP A 732 -31.10 -18.34 -1.00
C ASP A 732 -31.92 -18.17 -2.29
N THR A 733 -32.28 -19.29 -2.92
CA THR A 733 -33.08 -19.30 -4.16
C THR A 733 -34.48 -18.73 -3.99
N SER A 734 -35.03 -18.74 -2.77
CA SER A 734 -36.32 -18.10 -2.45
C SER A 734 -36.25 -16.57 -2.47
N GLU A 735 -35.05 -15.98 -2.37
CA GLU A 735 -34.81 -14.55 -2.60
C GLU A 735 -34.59 -14.23 -4.09
N GLY A 736 -34.64 -15.24 -4.96
CA GLY A 736 -34.39 -15.07 -6.40
C GLY A 736 -32.90 -14.97 -6.75
N LEU A 737 -32.02 -15.57 -5.94
CA LEU A 737 -30.58 -15.64 -6.17
C LEU A 737 -30.14 -17.07 -6.52
N ASP A 738 -28.96 -17.20 -7.13
CA ASP A 738 -28.29 -18.50 -7.26
C ASP A 738 -27.58 -18.88 -5.96
N GLU A 739 -27.52 -20.18 -5.66
CA GLU A 739 -26.76 -20.67 -4.51
C GLU A 739 -25.25 -20.42 -4.69
N PRO A 740 -24.53 -20.05 -3.62
CA PRO A 740 -23.11 -19.76 -3.71
C PRO A 740 -22.29 -21.05 -3.87
N GLN A 741 -21.48 -21.08 -4.93
CA GLN A 741 -20.59 -22.20 -5.23
C GLN A 741 -19.36 -22.22 -4.33
N LEU A 742 -18.92 -23.42 -3.91
CA LEU A 742 -17.63 -23.60 -3.25
C LEU A 742 -16.51 -23.52 -4.28
N LEU A 743 -15.65 -22.51 -4.13
CA LEU A 743 -14.42 -22.36 -4.89
C LEU A 743 -13.26 -22.81 -4.01
N SER A 744 -12.57 -23.88 -4.38
CA SER A 744 -11.41 -24.37 -3.61
C SER A 744 -10.29 -23.34 -3.63
N LEU A 745 -9.36 -23.40 -2.66
CA LEU A 745 -8.21 -22.49 -2.63
C LEU A 745 -7.36 -22.53 -3.91
N ASP A 746 -7.34 -23.67 -4.61
CA ASP A 746 -6.57 -23.85 -5.85
C ASP A 746 -7.39 -23.58 -7.12
N THR A 747 -8.67 -23.18 -6.98
CA THR A 747 -9.49 -22.80 -8.14
C THR A 747 -8.90 -21.55 -8.79
N THR A 748 -8.65 -21.62 -10.10
CA THR A 748 -8.20 -20.47 -10.88
C THR A 748 -9.40 -19.62 -11.27
N LEU A 749 -9.35 -18.32 -10.94
CA LEU A 749 -10.29 -17.31 -11.41
C LEU A 749 -9.70 -16.54 -12.58
N MET A 750 -10.57 -16.05 -13.46
CA MET A 750 -10.19 -15.16 -14.55
C MET A 750 -11.11 -13.93 -14.57
N SER A 751 -10.50 -12.75 -14.59
CA SER A 751 -11.19 -11.48 -14.81
C SER A 751 -10.98 -11.03 -16.25
N ILE A 752 -12.03 -10.50 -16.86
CA ILE A 752 -11.97 -9.78 -18.13
C ILE A 752 -12.64 -8.42 -17.96
N LYS A 753 -11.91 -7.36 -18.27
CA LYS A 753 -12.41 -5.98 -18.27
C LYS A 753 -12.41 -5.44 -19.68
N ARG A 754 -13.49 -4.77 -20.08
CA ARG A 754 -13.60 -4.07 -21.37
C ARG A 754 -13.95 -2.61 -21.18
N ASN A 755 -13.27 -1.74 -21.93
CA ASN A 755 -13.53 -0.30 -21.94
C ASN A 755 -13.58 0.24 -23.36
N ASN A 756 -14.39 1.28 -23.54
CA ASN A 756 -14.41 2.09 -24.74
C ASN A 756 -13.09 2.87 -24.83
N SER A 757 -12.35 2.67 -25.90
CA SER A 757 -11.06 3.33 -26.12
C SER A 757 -11.10 4.42 -27.19
N THR A 758 -12.30 4.95 -27.49
CA THR A 758 -12.48 5.98 -28.52
C THR A 758 -11.75 7.27 -28.13
N LEU A 759 -11.70 7.55 -26.83
CA LEU A 759 -10.86 8.58 -26.23
C LEU A 759 -9.85 7.90 -25.29
N PRO A 760 -8.65 8.48 -25.10
CA PRO A 760 -7.76 8.02 -24.05
C PRO A 760 -8.39 8.33 -22.68
N HIS A 761 -8.03 7.58 -21.65
CA HIS A 761 -8.46 7.84 -20.28
C HIS A 761 -7.36 7.40 -19.31
N THR A 762 -6.95 8.26 -18.38
CA THR A 762 -6.01 7.87 -17.31
C THR A 762 -6.75 7.61 -16.01
N GLY A 763 -6.14 6.78 -15.16
CA GLY A 763 -6.69 6.50 -13.84
C GLY A 763 -7.81 5.46 -13.82
N GLU A 764 -8.00 4.67 -14.88
CA GLU A 764 -9.00 3.60 -14.89
C GLU A 764 -8.65 2.50 -13.88
N MET A 765 -9.66 1.81 -13.35
CA MET A 765 -9.46 0.66 -12.47
C MET A 765 -10.27 -0.55 -12.91
N ALA A 766 -9.81 -1.74 -12.55
CA ALA A 766 -10.49 -2.99 -12.86
C ALA A 766 -10.37 -3.97 -11.70
N SER A 767 -10.82 -3.55 -10.52
CA SER A 767 -10.76 -4.38 -9.32
C SER A 767 -12.07 -5.10 -9.02
N TRP A 768 -11.96 -6.20 -8.28
CA TRP A 768 -13.08 -6.95 -7.72
C TRP A 768 -13.07 -6.77 -6.21
N GLN A 769 -14.09 -6.10 -5.71
CA GLN A 769 -14.35 -5.86 -4.29
C GLN A 769 -15.43 -6.85 -3.84
N MET A 770 -15.00 -7.96 -3.25
CA MET A 770 -15.83 -9.12 -3.02
C MET A 770 -16.02 -9.40 -1.52
N ARG A 771 -17.13 -10.07 -1.21
CA ARG A 771 -17.38 -10.68 0.09
C ARG A 771 -17.72 -12.14 -0.06
N GLY A 772 -17.25 -12.94 0.89
CA GLY A 772 -17.53 -14.36 0.91
C GLY A 772 -17.50 -14.93 2.32
N ILE A 773 -17.74 -16.22 2.40
CA ILE A 773 -17.59 -17.03 3.61
C ILE A 773 -16.42 -18.00 3.41
N LEU A 774 -15.62 -18.16 4.46
CA LEU A 774 -14.55 -19.15 4.50
C LEU A 774 -15.14 -20.50 4.90
N VAL A 775 -14.89 -21.54 4.12
CA VAL A 775 -15.37 -22.90 4.43
C VAL A 775 -14.22 -23.68 5.06
N ARG A 776 -14.30 -23.89 6.37
CA ARG A 776 -13.33 -24.66 7.16
C ARG A 776 -13.53 -26.16 6.96
N LYS A 777 -12.44 -26.91 7.00
CA LYS A 777 -12.49 -28.36 7.15
C LYS A 777 -12.90 -28.71 8.58
N GLU A 778 -13.73 -29.73 8.74
CA GLU A 778 -14.01 -30.28 10.06
C GLU A 778 -12.71 -30.85 10.65
N GLU A 779 -12.36 -30.45 11.87
CA GLU A 779 -11.25 -31.09 12.58
C GLU A 779 -11.63 -32.56 12.83
N GLU A 780 -10.83 -33.51 12.32
CA GLU A 780 -10.90 -34.90 12.78
C GLU A 780 -10.61 -34.85 14.28
N LYS A 781 -11.65 -35.03 15.10
CA LYS A 781 -11.46 -35.27 16.53
C LYS A 781 -10.58 -36.50 16.67
N GLU A 782 -9.33 -36.32 17.09
CA GLU A 782 -8.54 -37.41 17.63
C GLU A 782 -9.38 -38.05 18.75
N ASP A 783 -9.87 -39.24 18.47
CA ASP A 783 -10.55 -40.11 19.40
C ASP A 783 -9.53 -40.47 20.48
N ASP A 784 -9.49 -39.66 21.55
CA ASP A 784 -8.86 -39.97 22.83
C ASP A 784 -9.53 -41.22 23.40
N ARG A 785 -9.22 -42.38 22.82
CA ARG A 785 -9.31 -43.67 23.49
C ARG A 785 -8.17 -43.73 24.49
N GLU A 786 -8.35 -43.01 25.59
CA GLU A 786 -7.69 -43.31 26.86
C GLU A 786 -7.97 -44.78 27.18
N GLU A 787 -6.91 -45.59 27.20
CA GLU A 787 -6.94 -46.93 27.73
C GLU A 787 -7.43 -46.86 29.18
N ASP A 788 -8.67 -47.28 29.42
CA ASP A 788 -9.20 -47.64 30.74
C ASP A 788 -8.39 -48.83 31.31
N LEU A 789 -7.20 -48.54 31.80
CA LEU A 789 -6.38 -49.41 32.64
C LEU A 789 -6.97 -49.40 34.05
N VAL A 790 -8.09 -50.11 34.21
CA VAL A 790 -8.66 -50.42 35.52
C VAL A 790 -7.66 -51.28 36.30
N VAL A 791 -7.03 -50.68 37.30
CA VAL A 791 -6.25 -51.35 38.34
C VAL A 791 -7.18 -52.27 39.13
N VAL A 792 -7.23 -53.56 38.77
CA VAL A 792 -7.80 -54.61 39.64
C VAL A 792 -6.67 -55.37 40.32
N SER A 793 -6.57 -55.10 41.62
CA SER A 793 -5.80 -55.81 42.64
C SER A 793 -5.93 -57.35 42.56
N ARG A 794 -4.78 -58.03 42.67
CA ARG A 794 -4.66 -59.48 42.85
C ARG A 794 -5.32 -59.93 44.16
N THR A 795 -6.39 -60.72 44.07
CA THR A 795 -6.66 -61.76 45.09
C THR A 795 -7.32 -63.00 44.47
N SER A 796 -6.93 -64.15 45.00
CA SER A 796 -7.15 -65.52 44.53
C SER A 796 -8.61 -66.00 44.45
N LEU A 797 -8.94 -66.88 43.48
CA LEU A 797 -9.35 -68.29 43.70
C LEU A 797 -10.02 -68.93 42.45
N ARG A 798 -9.43 -70.05 42.02
CA ARG A 798 -10.00 -71.25 41.35
C ARG A 798 -11.50 -71.25 40.96
N ARG A 799 -11.82 -71.63 39.71
CA ARG A 799 -12.33 -72.97 39.30
C ARG A 799 -12.88 -73.00 37.86
N THR A 800 -12.33 -73.93 37.07
CA THR A 800 -12.99 -74.86 36.11
C THR A 800 -14.01 -74.37 35.07
N GLY A 801 -13.62 -74.47 33.79
CA GLY A 801 -14.23 -75.43 32.85
C GLY A 801 -15.38 -74.92 31.95
N PRO A 802 -15.55 -75.54 30.76
CA PRO A 802 -15.87 -74.83 29.51
C PRO A 802 -17.24 -75.23 28.91
N VAL A 803 -17.61 -74.62 27.76
CA VAL A 803 -18.50 -75.10 26.65
C VAL A 803 -18.89 -73.83 25.85
N THR A 804 -18.31 -73.51 24.69
CA THR A 804 -18.48 -74.02 23.29
C THR A 804 -19.78 -73.62 22.57
N VAL A 805 -19.62 -73.40 21.25
CA VAL A 805 -20.63 -73.42 20.14
C VAL A 805 -21.36 -72.09 19.91
N ASN A 806 -21.57 -71.56 18.70
CA ASN A 806 -21.03 -71.67 17.33
C ASN A 806 -21.73 -70.54 16.50
N GLU A 807 -21.09 -70.04 15.42
CA GLU A 807 -21.59 -70.02 14.01
C GLU A 807 -22.78 -69.06 13.76
N GLU A 808 -22.93 -68.36 12.64
CA GLU A 808 -22.27 -68.32 11.33
C GLU A 808 -22.88 -67.13 10.56
N GLU A 809 -22.14 -66.67 9.53
CA GLU A 809 -22.61 -66.21 8.20
C GLU A 809 -23.63 -65.05 8.07
N GLY A 810 -23.51 -64.13 7.13
CA GLY A 810 -22.61 -64.00 5.99
C GLY A 810 -23.14 -62.92 5.01
N LEU A 811 -22.20 -62.43 4.18
CA LEU A 811 -22.33 -61.98 2.77
C LEU A 811 -23.49 -61.01 2.43
N HIS A 812 -23.26 -59.80 1.91
CA HIS A 812 -22.43 -59.45 0.75
C HIS A 812 -21.94 -57.99 0.79
#